data_AF-A0A4Z1I419-F1
#
_entry.id   AF-A0A4Z1I419-F1
#
_cell.length_a   1.000
_cell.length_b   1.000
_cell.length_c   1.000
_cell.angle_alpha   90.00
_cell.angle_beta   90.00
_cell.angle_gamma   90.00
#
_symmetry.space_group_name_H-M   'P 1'
#
loop_
_entity.id
_entity.type
_entity.pdbx_description
1 polymer ?
#
loop_
_entity_poly.entity_id
_entity_poly.type
_entity_poly.pdbx_seq_one_letter_code
_entity_poly.pdbx_strand_id
1 'polypeptide(L)'
;MLRLPKYMTSYFRKTPQVPQPPRQSTELDIVDTNGRSLTPPRADQMLHEIKNGIYICPICRDTIAADIAEIWNWHCCHYVYHPGCIMAWAISSTRSPDAGIWRCPTCTTERSGRPRPSCWCKKHNSKTMTINTGSCGQSCSRKKRCGTRRNCPTYTCSAICHPGSCIKPECTDSCGEEIPQEPAIPHQTALDDRSNDIWQQLADSIADLQKDLWSLIPIFTINFLAIFWTVNRIRRFTTPLENQKFTEGELRKQEQGLCFVAAPALFLLNLILWGSILHSINKCLRIYLGLSTSRRVPTLYSISWRRIRIIAARVVLTILWIIFIILVFCIPVVLIFGPGLHWMRQTGGTCDSFDTRIKLSDPSVDYFGLHNRTTKEARIHINHLYTQTPGLYPYPSWKDYESYKSGIDLFNITRINNTAPRSHTLSTSKPFDQFWRIMGIYGDKPLHMDFDLLHRSWRMKEGIIVIDSEDPSSSFYKGGVLFDRLKPGEIYDSNKTAHLVTNFGIAIQNLHEVRKGTWTATDAENLELEFPELDLHIPLWGLFEKHCVYQSFMRVFRRPTKENRKTWNTWSKESSGEEVMRTASFGYGGGKGLEVCVRRKYTWTSHGVKVTEPGLGENLIVPLGLMAVVRRGMRIEQGKIRDGCRWPEL
;
A
#
# COMPACT_ATOMS: atom_id res chain seq x y z
N MET A 1 0.97 -5.71 -17.67
CA MET A 1 0.37 -4.85 -18.72
C MET A 1 -0.04 -3.52 -18.09
N LEU A 2 0.72 -2.45 -18.34
CA LEU A 2 0.35 -1.08 -17.97
C LEU A 2 0.51 -0.24 -19.23
N ARG A 3 -0.61 0.17 -19.81
CA ARG A 3 -0.71 1.10 -20.94
C ARG A 3 -0.53 2.51 -20.41
N LEU A 4 0.46 3.24 -20.91
CA LEU A 4 0.49 4.71 -20.88
C LEU A 4 -0.05 5.28 -22.22
N PRO A 5 -0.58 6.50 -22.23
CA PRO A 5 -1.51 6.97 -23.25
C PRO A 5 -0.82 7.45 -24.53
N LYS A 6 -1.43 7.07 -25.66
CA LYS A 6 -1.16 7.58 -27.01
C LYS A 6 -1.61 9.03 -27.13
N TYR A 7 -0.70 10.00 -27.09
CA TYR A 7 -0.86 11.30 -27.75
C TYR A 7 0.55 11.79 -28.14
N MET A 8 0.68 12.34 -29.35
CA MET A 8 1.92 12.72 -30.08
C MET A 8 2.55 11.72 -31.06
N THR A 9 1.76 10.95 -31.82
CA THR A 9 2.24 10.32 -33.07
C THR A 9 1.22 10.43 -34.19
N SER A 10 0.88 11.65 -34.63
CA SER A 10 -0.03 11.87 -35.77
C SER A 10 0.58 12.64 -36.95
N TYR A 11 1.88 12.93 -36.96
CA TYR A 11 2.54 13.46 -38.16
C TYR A 11 3.73 12.58 -38.51
N PHE A 12 3.82 12.21 -39.80
CA PHE A 12 4.78 11.30 -40.42
C PHE A 12 4.42 9.80 -40.39
N ARG A 13 3.42 9.44 -41.20
CA ARG A 13 3.39 8.12 -41.86
C ARG A 13 3.03 8.32 -43.32
N LYS A 14 4.00 8.10 -44.21
CA LYS A 14 3.86 7.45 -45.54
C LYS A 14 5.18 7.53 -46.32
N THR A 15 5.89 6.41 -46.41
CA THR A 15 6.52 5.93 -47.66
C THR A 15 6.81 4.43 -47.55
N PRO A 16 6.64 3.62 -48.62
CA PRO A 16 6.80 2.16 -48.58
C PRO A 16 8.27 1.75 -48.68
N GLN A 17 8.68 0.69 -47.98
CA GLN A 17 10.00 0.08 -48.14
C GLN A 17 9.99 -0.99 -49.25
N VAL A 18 10.94 -0.89 -50.17
CA VAL A 18 11.32 -1.92 -51.15
C VAL A 18 12.53 -2.70 -50.58
N PRO A 19 12.61 -4.05 -50.70
CA PRO A 19 13.78 -4.82 -50.25
C PRO A 19 14.85 -4.94 -51.35
N GLN A 20 16.12 -4.69 -51.01
CA GLN A 20 17.28 -5.02 -51.85
C GLN A 20 18.55 -5.38 -51.02
N PRO A 21 19.53 -6.11 -51.62
CA PRO A 21 20.22 -7.28 -51.03
C PRO A 21 21.63 -6.96 -50.48
N PRO A 22 22.44 -7.93 -49.99
CA PRO A 22 23.63 -7.64 -49.18
C PRO A 22 24.80 -7.23 -50.07
N ARG A 23 25.53 -6.18 -49.67
CA ARG A 23 26.80 -5.79 -50.31
C ARG A 23 27.91 -5.62 -49.29
N GLN A 24 29.05 -6.19 -49.68
CA GLN A 24 30.35 -6.21 -49.03
C GLN A 24 30.85 -4.81 -48.64
N SER A 25 31.64 -4.79 -47.58
CA SER A 25 32.34 -3.63 -47.04
C SER A 25 33.42 -3.14 -48.01
N THR A 26 33.13 -2.01 -48.65
CA THR A 26 34.14 -1.11 -49.20
C THR A 26 34.13 0.14 -48.32
N GLU A 27 35.30 0.50 -47.79
CA GLU A 27 35.54 1.71 -47.02
C GLU A 27 35.12 2.92 -47.88
N LEU A 28 34.04 3.60 -47.46
CA LEU A 28 33.44 4.71 -48.19
C LEU A 28 33.87 6.02 -47.50
N ASP A 29 34.74 6.77 -48.16
CA ASP A 29 34.94 8.18 -47.87
C ASP A 29 33.60 8.90 -48.08
N ILE A 30 33.04 9.44 -46.99
CA ILE A 30 31.76 10.15 -47.02
C ILE A 30 32.01 11.56 -47.53
N VAL A 31 31.52 11.84 -48.74
CA VAL A 31 31.56 13.14 -49.41
C VAL A 31 30.19 13.80 -49.31
N ASP A 32 30.13 15.11 -49.09
CA ASP A 32 28.85 15.85 -49.10
C ASP A 32 28.27 16.01 -50.54
N THR A 33 27.05 16.57 -50.65
CA THR A 33 26.38 16.79 -51.94
C THR A 33 27.10 17.78 -52.87
N ASN A 34 28.19 18.41 -52.40
CA ASN A 34 29.01 19.36 -53.14
C ASN A 34 30.43 18.83 -53.39
N GLY A 35 30.71 17.54 -53.15
CA GLY A 35 31.98 16.92 -53.50
C GLY A 35 33.12 17.17 -52.50
N ARG A 36 32.86 17.66 -51.28
CA ARG A 36 33.91 17.86 -50.27
C ARG A 36 34.07 16.65 -49.34
N SER A 37 35.30 16.17 -49.22
CA SER A 37 35.70 15.11 -48.27
C SER A 37 35.49 15.57 -46.83
N LEU A 38 34.66 14.85 -46.06
CA LEU A 38 34.39 15.12 -44.65
C LEU A 38 35.54 14.62 -43.76
N THR A 39 36.73 15.19 -43.94
CA THR A 39 37.78 15.11 -42.91
C THR A 39 37.25 15.74 -41.60
N PRO A 40 37.60 15.20 -40.42
CA PRO A 40 37.16 15.79 -39.15
C PRO A 40 37.58 17.26 -39.12
N PRO A 41 36.68 18.20 -38.81
CA PRO A 41 37.01 19.61 -38.88
C PRO A 41 38.13 19.94 -37.89
N ARG A 42 39.10 20.73 -38.36
CA ARG A 42 40.17 21.28 -37.52
C ARG A 42 39.49 22.08 -36.39
N ALA A 43 39.92 21.86 -35.15
CA ALA A 43 39.25 22.40 -33.96
C ALA A 43 38.97 23.91 -34.05
N ASP A 44 39.91 24.68 -34.60
CA ASP A 44 39.80 26.14 -34.75
C ASP A 44 38.76 26.54 -35.80
N GLN A 45 38.68 25.80 -36.90
CA GLN A 45 37.67 26.02 -37.94
C GLN A 45 36.27 25.73 -37.41
N MET A 46 36.11 24.64 -36.66
CA MET A 46 34.82 24.30 -36.06
C MET A 46 34.35 25.35 -35.05
N LEU A 47 35.26 25.92 -34.25
CA LEU A 47 34.94 27.03 -33.37
C LEU A 47 34.52 28.27 -34.15
N HIS A 48 35.21 28.59 -35.24
CA HIS A 48 34.91 29.73 -36.08
C HIS A 48 33.51 29.60 -36.71
N GLU A 49 33.20 28.43 -37.27
CA GLU A 49 31.89 28.14 -37.87
C GLU A 49 30.75 28.21 -36.85
N ILE A 50 30.96 27.73 -35.63
CA ILE A 50 29.93 27.82 -34.56
C ILE A 50 29.79 29.26 -34.07
N LYS A 51 30.89 29.99 -33.87
CA LYS A 51 30.87 31.40 -33.43
C LYS A 51 30.16 32.31 -34.42
N ASN A 52 30.27 32.01 -35.72
CA ASN A 52 29.64 32.79 -36.77
C ASN A 52 28.24 32.26 -37.14
N GLY A 53 27.75 31.21 -36.49
CA GLY A 53 26.44 30.62 -36.78
C GLY A 53 26.35 29.93 -38.16
N ILE A 54 27.48 29.49 -38.71
CA ILE A 54 27.60 28.87 -40.04
C ILE A 54 27.67 27.34 -39.93
N TYR A 55 28.00 26.79 -38.75
CA TYR A 55 28.10 25.34 -38.56
C TYR A 55 26.74 24.64 -38.74
N ILE A 56 26.68 23.64 -39.61
CA ILE A 56 25.43 22.92 -39.95
C ILE A 56 25.33 21.62 -39.14
N CYS A 57 24.20 21.43 -38.45
CA CYS A 57 23.91 20.19 -37.74
C CYS A 57 23.70 19.02 -38.73
N PRO A 58 24.45 17.90 -38.62
CA PRO A 58 24.35 16.80 -39.58
C PRO A 58 22.99 16.06 -39.59
N ILE A 59 22.14 16.26 -38.58
CA ILE A 59 20.83 15.58 -38.49
C ILE A 59 19.73 16.40 -39.16
N CYS A 60 19.52 17.66 -38.75
CA CYS A 60 18.44 18.49 -39.29
C CYS A 60 18.86 19.37 -40.47
N ARG A 61 20.17 19.53 -40.72
CA ARG A 61 20.75 20.43 -41.72
C ARG A 61 20.50 21.93 -41.46
N ASP A 62 20.07 22.30 -40.25
CA ASP A 62 19.97 23.69 -39.80
C ASP A 62 21.28 24.15 -39.14
N THR A 63 21.50 25.46 -39.10
CA THR A 63 22.67 26.07 -38.45
C THR A 63 22.60 25.97 -36.92
N ILE A 64 23.76 25.79 -36.28
CA ILE A 64 23.91 25.86 -34.83
C ILE A 64 24.29 27.30 -34.48
N ALA A 65 23.36 28.04 -33.89
CA ALA A 65 23.57 29.43 -33.52
C ALA A 65 24.59 29.58 -32.38
N ALA A 66 25.36 30.68 -32.42
CA ALA A 66 26.48 30.95 -31.52
C ALA A 66 26.05 31.22 -30.06
N ASP A 67 24.79 31.59 -29.85
CA ASP A 67 24.15 31.92 -28.58
C ASP A 67 23.62 30.69 -27.82
N ILE A 68 23.64 29.50 -28.44
CA ILE A 68 23.17 28.27 -27.80
C ILE A 68 24.29 27.72 -26.87
N ALA A 69 24.11 27.88 -25.56
CA ALA A 69 25.00 27.31 -24.54
C ALA A 69 24.99 25.77 -24.51
N GLU A 70 23.88 25.16 -24.98
CA GLU A 70 23.68 23.72 -24.98
C GLU A 70 24.03 23.10 -26.34
N ILE A 71 25.26 22.66 -26.48
CA ILE A 71 25.66 21.80 -27.60
C ILE A 71 25.90 20.38 -27.11
N TRP A 72 25.77 19.42 -28.02
CA TRP A 72 26.21 18.06 -27.79
C TRP A 72 27.25 17.66 -28.81
N ASN A 73 28.39 17.14 -28.33
CA ASN A 73 29.48 16.69 -29.17
C ASN A 73 29.84 15.22 -28.95
N TRP A 74 30.17 14.52 -30.04
CA TRP A 74 30.72 13.17 -29.93
C TRP A 74 32.21 13.19 -29.66
N HIS A 75 32.70 12.20 -28.92
CA HIS A 75 34.12 12.11 -28.56
C HIS A 75 34.97 11.30 -29.54
N CYS A 76 34.33 10.52 -30.43
CA CYS A 76 35.03 9.70 -31.41
C CYS A 76 35.23 10.47 -32.73
N CYS A 77 34.21 11.18 -33.20
CA CYS A 77 34.24 11.91 -34.48
C CYS A 77 34.15 13.44 -34.34
N HIS A 78 33.99 13.95 -33.11
CA HIS A 78 34.02 15.39 -32.81
C HIS A 78 32.94 16.27 -33.46
N TYR A 79 31.98 15.69 -34.20
CA TYR A 79 30.81 16.40 -34.73
C TYR A 79 29.88 16.92 -33.63
N VAL A 80 29.21 18.03 -33.96
CA VAL A 80 28.27 18.74 -33.08
C VAL A 80 26.87 18.60 -33.61
N TYR A 81 25.92 18.48 -32.70
CA TYR A 81 24.51 18.35 -33.01
C TYR A 81 23.70 19.23 -32.06
N HIS A 82 22.53 19.69 -32.49
CA HIS A 82 21.55 20.22 -31.56
C HIS A 82 21.17 19.13 -30.54
N PRO A 83 21.06 19.45 -29.23
CA PRO A 83 20.69 18.48 -28.21
C PRO A 83 19.38 17.74 -28.50
N GLY A 84 18.38 18.45 -29.05
CA GLY A 84 17.10 17.86 -29.44
C GLY A 84 17.23 16.83 -30.57
N CYS A 85 18.00 17.15 -31.61
CA CYS A 85 18.21 16.27 -32.76
C CYS A 85 18.90 14.97 -32.37
N ILE A 86 19.97 15.04 -31.58
CA ILE A 86 20.71 13.84 -31.18
C ILE A 86 19.92 13.00 -30.17
N MET A 87 19.10 13.62 -29.32
CA MET A 87 18.24 12.90 -28.39
C MET A 87 17.13 12.14 -29.13
N ALA A 88 16.49 12.78 -30.10
CA ALA A 88 15.51 12.14 -30.97
C ALA A 88 16.13 10.98 -31.77
N TRP A 89 17.34 11.18 -32.31
CA TRP A 89 18.09 10.14 -33.01
C TRP A 89 18.44 8.96 -32.09
N ALA A 90 18.93 9.21 -30.88
CA ALA A 90 19.28 8.15 -29.94
C ALA A 90 18.06 7.30 -29.55
N ILE A 91 16.87 7.90 -29.47
CA ILE A 91 15.60 7.20 -29.18
C ILE A 91 15.12 6.39 -30.39
N SER A 92 15.26 6.93 -31.61
CA SER A 92 14.79 6.23 -32.82
C SER A 92 15.75 5.13 -33.29
N SER A 93 17.06 5.26 -33.01
CA SER A 93 18.10 4.31 -33.44
C SER A 93 18.37 3.16 -32.47
N THR A 94 17.70 3.12 -31.30
CA THR A 94 17.79 1.97 -30.38
C THR A 94 17.06 0.75 -30.96
N ARG A 95 17.82 -0.34 -31.19
CA ARG A 95 17.26 -1.64 -31.64
C ARG A 95 16.36 -2.32 -30.59
N SER A 96 16.52 -1.98 -29.31
CA SER A 96 15.71 -2.48 -28.20
C SER A 96 15.55 -1.37 -27.15
N PRO A 97 14.31 -1.06 -26.70
CA PRO A 97 14.06 -0.05 -25.67
C PRO A 97 14.80 -0.31 -24.34
N ASP A 98 15.09 -1.58 -24.04
CA ASP A 98 15.63 -2.01 -22.74
C ASP A 98 17.17 -2.00 -22.68
N ALA A 99 17.86 -2.01 -23.84
CA ALA A 99 19.32 -2.05 -23.89
C ALA A 99 19.98 -0.65 -23.86
N GLY A 100 19.28 0.39 -24.31
CA GLY A 100 19.79 1.77 -24.31
C GLY A 100 21.05 2.00 -25.16
N ILE A 101 21.31 1.14 -26.16
CA ILE A 101 22.45 1.22 -27.08
C ILE A 101 22.01 1.87 -28.40
N TRP A 102 22.70 2.93 -28.83
CA TRP A 102 22.43 3.65 -30.07
C TRP A 102 23.72 3.97 -30.83
N ARG A 103 23.62 4.28 -32.13
CA ARG A 103 24.77 4.55 -33.02
C ARG A 103 24.86 6.02 -33.37
N CYS A 104 26.08 6.57 -33.34
CA CYS A 104 26.33 7.95 -33.77
C CYS A 104 25.91 8.14 -35.26
N PRO A 105 25.16 9.20 -35.60
CA PRO A 105 24.72 9.44 -36.98
C PRO A 105 25.87 9.57 -37.99
N THR A 106 27.03 10.09 -37.54
CA THR A 106 28.13 10.41 -38.46
C THR A 106 29.22 9.33 -38.49
N CYS A 107 29.60 8.74 -37.36
CA CYS A 107 30.68 7.73 -37.34
C CYS A 107 30.21 6.31 -37.02
N THR A 108 28.90 6.10 -36.86
CA THR A 108 28.25 4.80 -36.59
C THR A 108 28.68 4.04 -35.32
N THR A 109 29.62 4.59 -34.53
CA THR A 109 30.08 3.99 -33.27
C THR A 109 28.95 3.86 -32.25
N GLU A 110 28.85 2.68 -31.63
CA GLU A 110 27.83 2.35 -30.63
C GLU A 110 28.13 2.98 -29.26
N ARG A 111 27.06 3.40 -28.55
CA ARG A 111 27.13 3.90 -27.18
C ARG A 111 25.93 3.46 -26.38
N SER A 112 26.19 3.11 -25.12
CA SER A 112 25.18 2.92 -24.09
C SER A 112 24.83 4.24 -23.39
N GLY A 113 23.53 4.45 -23.13
CA GLY A 113 23.01 5.57 -22.37
C GLY A 113 22.60 6.79 -23.21
N ARG A 114 21.64 7.56 -22.68
CA ARG A 114 21.06 8.73 -23.36
C ARG A 114 22.08 9.88 -23.50
N PRO A 115 22.12 10.59 -24.64
CA PRO A 115 22.99 11.74 -24.83
C PRO A 115 22.61 12.86 -23.84
N ARG A 116 23.59 13.31 -23.04
CA ARG A 116 23.45 14.48 -22.16
C ARG A 116 24.37 15.59 -22.68
N PRO A 117 23.87 16.81 -22.93
CA PRO A 117 24.70 17.93 -23.37
C PRO A 117 25.73 18.29 -22.29
N SER A 118 26.95 18.54 -22.72
CA SER A 118 28.12 18.75 -21.86
C SER A 118 29.15 19.59 -22.60
N CYS A 119 30.01 20.28 -21.86
CA CYS A 119 31.17 20.96 -22.45
C CYS A 119 32.10 20.01 -23.22
N TRP A 120 32.99 20.55 -24.07
CA TRP A 120 33.91 19.74 -24.89
C TRP A 120 34.73 18.70 -24.10
N CYS A 121 35.16 19.05 -22.88
CA CYS A 121 35.93 18.19 -21.98
C CYS A 121 35.05 17.23 -21.14
N LYS A 122 33.72 17.38 -21.19
CA LYS A 122 32.70 16.58 -20.48
C LYS A 122 32.72 16.64 -18.95
N LYS A 123 33.47 17.59 -18.35
CA LYS A 123 33.51 17.78 -16.89
C LYS A 123 32.23 18.40 -16.35
N HIS A 124 31.66 19.34 -17.09
CA HIS A 124 30.50 20.14 -16.70
C HIS A 124 29.32 19.88 -17.62
N ASN A 125 28.11 19.87 -17.04
CA ASN A 125 26.86 19.82 -17.78
C ASN A 125 26.57 21.17 -18.46
N SER A 126 25.77 21.18 -19.53
CA SER A 126 25.42 22.41 -20.26
C SER A 126 24.85 23.52 -19.38
N LYS A 127 24.10 23.15 -18.33
CA LYS A 127 23.44 24.07 -17.40
C LYS A 127 24.39 24.90 -16.52
N THR A 128 25.67 24.54 -16.43
CA THR A 128 26.67 25.25 -15.59
C THR A 128 27.72 25.99 -16.41
N MET A 129 27.56 26.06 -17.74
CA MET A 129 28.53 26.71 -18.61
C MET A 129 28.31 28.21 -18.67
N THR A 130 29.37 28.97 -18.41
CA THR A 130 29.38 30.44 -18.40
C THR A 130 29.87 31.06 -19.71
N ILE A 131 30.37 30.25 -20.65
CA ILE A 131 30.94 30.72 -21.93
C ILE A 131 30.15 30.13 -23.10
N ASN A 132 29.77 31.00 -24.04
CA ASN A 132 29.11 30.63 -25.30
C ASN A 132 30.04 29.72 -26.13
N THR A 133 29.50 28.85 -26.98
CA THR A 133 30.24 27.90 -27.88
C THR A 133 30.79 26.60 -27.28
N GLY A 134 30.15 26.06 -26.23
CA GLY A 134 30.45 24.68 -25.83
C GLY A 134 31.62 24.50 -24.85
N SER A 135 32.32 25.57 -24.49
CA SER A 135 33.46 25.55 -23.56
C SER A 135 33.04 25.82 -22.12
N CYS A 136 33.65 25.15 -21.15
CA CYS A 136 33.43 25.43 -19.72
C CYS A 136 34.41 26.47 -19.15
N GLY A 137 35.30 27.06 -19.96
CA GLY A 137 36.30 28.05 -19.52
C GLY A 137 37.45 27.50 -18.67
N GLN A 138 37.38 26.26 -18.20
CA GLN A 138 38.45 25.60 -17.45
C GLN A 138 39.41 24.83 -18.34
N SER A 139 40.59 24.48 -17.81
CA SER A 139 41.53 23.59 -18.49
C SER A 139 40.90 22.21 -18.77
N CYS A 140 41.18 21.67 -19.95
CA CYS A 140 40.61 20.41 -20.42
C CYS A 140 41.01 19.24 -19.49
N SER A 141 42.27 19.20 -19.06
CA SER A 141 42.89 18.18 -18.19
C SER A 141 42.66 16.72 -18.62
N ARG A 142 42.31 16.50 -19.89
CA ARG A 142 42.05 15.16 -20.42
C ARG A 142 43.38 14.45 -20.65
N LYS A 143 43.51 13.25 -20.08
CA LYS A 143 44.70 12.41 -20.30
C LYS A 143 44.63 11.77 -21.69
N LYS A 144 45.67 11.95 -22.49
CA LYS A 144 45.84 11.37 -23.83
C LYS A 144 47.19 10.70 -23.93
N ARG A 145 47.30 9.69 -24.80
CA ARG A 145 48.58 9.03 -25.11
C ARG A 145 49.22 9.77 -26.29
N CYS A 146 50.53 10.04 -26.25
CA CYS A 146 51.25 10.43 -27.47
C CYS A 146 51.26 9.18 -28.39
N GLY A 147 50.77 9.29 -29.63
CA GLY A 147 50.78 8.19 -30.60
C GLY A 147 49.80 7.03 -30.35
N THR A 148 49.78 6.07 -31.29
CA THR A 148 48.88 4.90 -31.30
C THR A 148 49.47 3.66 -30.62
N ARG A 149 50.80 3.61 -30.37
CA ARG A 149 51.49 2.46 -29.76
C ARG A 149 51.26 2.38 -28.24
N ARG A 150 51.30 1.18 -27.66
CA ARG A 150 50.99 0.93 -26.23
C ARG A 150 52.00 1.54 -25.24
N ASN A 151 53.26 1.74 -25.66
CA ASN A 151 54.37 2.13 -24.78
C ASN A 151 54.69 3.63 -24.75
N CYS A 152 53.94 4.45 -25.50
CA CYS A 152 54.21 5.89 -25.52
C CYS A 152 53.58 6.60 -24.30
N PRO A 153 54.22 7.67 -23.78
CA PRO A 153 53.81 8.34 -22.55
C PRO A 153 52.43 8.99 -22.67
N THR A 154 51.72 9.06 -21.53
CA THR A 154 50.46 9.79 -21.42
C THR A 154 50.70 11.21 -20.97
N TYR A 155 50.13 12.20 -21.68
CA TYR A 155 50.15 13.60 -21.29
C TYR A 155 48.75 14.07 -20.86
N THR A 156 48.71 15.16 -20.11
CA THR A 156 47.46 15.80 -19.69
C THR A 156 47.29 17.10 -20.46
N CYS A 157 46.15 17.28 -21.15
CA CYS A 157 45.89 18.50 -21.91
C CYS A 157 45.75 19.71 -20.98
N SER A 158 46.67 20.69 -21.10
CA SER A 158 46.66 21.94 -20.35
C SER A 158 45.85 23.06 -21.02
N ALA A 159 45.47 22.90 -22.29
CA ALA A 159 44.68 23.89 -23.01
C ALA A 159 43.30 24.11 -22.36
N ILE A 160 42.74 25.31 -22.56
CA ILE A 160 41.35 25.62 -22.20
C ILE A 160 40.43 24.65 -22.95
N CYS A 161 39.28 24.30 -22.36
CA CYS A 161 38.27 23.42 -22.94
C CYS A 161 37.99 23.79 -24.42
N HIS A 162 38.36 22.89 -25.33
CA HIS A 162 38.41 23.12 -26.78
C HIS A 162 37.74 21.95 -27.53
N PRO A 163 37.21 22.16 -28.74
CA PRO A 163 36.69 21.09 -29.58
C PRO A 163 37.82 20.26 -30.21
N GLY A 164 37.44 19.12 -30.80
CA GLY A 164 38.38 18.22 -31.45
C GLY A 164 39.23 17.40 -30.46
N SER A 165 40.29 16.79 -30.99
CA SER A 165 41.23 16.01 -30.19
C SER A 165 42.23 16.92 -29.47
N CYS A 166 42.56 16.61 -28.22
CA CYS A 166 43.71 17.21 -27.56
C CYS A 166 44.96 16.70 -28.29
N ILE A 167 45.75 17.62 -28.85
CA ILE A 167 47.03 17.36 -29.50
C ILE A 167 48.07 18.18 -28.74
N LYS A 168 49.20 17.57 -28.37
CA LYS A 168 50.38 18.30 -27.88
C LYS A 168 51.36 18.41 -29.05
N PRO A 169 51.73 19.62 -29.51
CA PRO A 169 52.58 19.79 -30.70
C PRO A 169 54.01 19.23 -30.53
N GLU A 170 54.44 18.98 -29.29
CA GLU A 170 55.76 18.40 -28.95
C GLU A 170 55.77 16.86 -28.90
N CYS A 171 54.70 16.15 -29.28
CA CYS A 171 54.82 14.70 -29.47
C CYS A 171 55.56 14.46 -30.81
N THR A 172 56.89 14.43 -30.79
CA THR A 172 57.69 13.92 -31.92
C THR A 172 57.42 12.42 -32.09
N ASP A 173 57.24 11.96 -33.33
CA ASP A 173 56.97 10.54 -33.67
C ASP A 173 58.12 9.57 -33.32
N SER A 174 59.21 10.08 -32.75
CA SER A 174 60.31 9.32 -32.17
C SER A 174 59.97 8.81 -30.76
N CYS A 175 59.00 7.89 -30.65
CA CYS A 175 59.05 6.93 -29.54
C CYS A 175 60.27 6.03 -29.81
N GLY A 176 61.39 6.37 -29.15
CA GLY A 176 62.75 5.93 -29.44
C GLY A 176 63.01 4.43 -29.54
N GLU A 177 64.17 4.15 -30.14
CA GLU A 177 64.78 2.85 -30.44
C GLU A 177 64.74 1.86 -29.27
N GLU A 178 64.72 0.58 -29.67
CA GLU A 178 64.82 -0.58 -28.79
C GLU A 178 66.02 -0.44 -27.85
N ILE A 179 65.73 -0.35 -26.54
CA ILE A 179 66.72 -0.70 -25.52
C ILE A 179 66.92 -2.22 -25.63
N PRO A 180 68.16 -2.71 -25.78
CA PRO A 180 68.46 -4.14 -25.85
C PRO A 180 67.88 -4.87 -24.64
N GLN A 181 67.24 -6.01 -24.91
CA GLN A 181 66.81 -6.94 -23.89
C GLN A 181 68.00 -7.34 -23.02
N GLU A 182 67.99 -6.90 -21.76
CA GLU A 182 68.78 -7.53 -20.72
C GLU A 182 68.17 -8.93 -20.44
N PRO A 183 68.98 -10.00 -20.43
CA PRO A 183 68.48 -11.36 -20.31
C PRO A 183 67.75 -11.54 -18.98
N ALA A 184 66.51 -12.03 -19.07
CA ALA A 184 65.67 -12.37 -17.95
C ALA A 184 66.37 -13.39 -17.03
N ILE A 185 66.70 -12.94 -15.82
CA ILE A 185 66.91 -13.83 -14.69
C ILE A 185 65.56 -14.48 -14.36
N PRO A 186 65.48 -15.81 -14.16
CA PRO A 186 64.21 -16.50 -13.97
C PRO A 186 63.57 -16.14 -12.62
N HIS A 187 62.69 -15.13 -12.63
CA HIS A 187 61.79 -14.80 -11.52
C HIS A 187 60.57 -15.75 -11.51
N GLN A 188 60.81 -17.05 -11.37
CA GLN A 188 59.73 -18.01 -11.13
C GLN A 188 59.26 -17.95 -9.65
N THR A 189 60.13 -17.54 -8.72
CA THR A 189 59.85 -17.51 -7.27
C THR A 189 58.93 -16.37 -6.81
N ALA A 190 58.93 -15.21 -7.49
CA ALA A 190 58.14 -14.04 -7.05
C ALA A 190 56.65 -14.11 -7.45
N LEU A 191 56.28 -14.95 -8.43
CA LEU A 191 54.88 -15.18 -8.82
C LEU A 191 54.18 -16.18 -7.91
N ASP A 192 54.92 -17.18 -7.41
CA ASP A 192 54.42 -18.18 -6.47
C ASP A 192 54.21 -17.56 -5.07
N ASP A 193 55.12 -16.72 -4.59
CA ASP A 193 54.98 -16.02 -3.29
C ASP A 193 53.71 -15.15 -3.21
N ARG A 194 53.37 -14.45 -4.31
CA ARG A 194 52.17 -13.59 -4.36
C ARG A 194 50.87 -14.38 -4.50
N SER A 195 50.92 -15.56 -5.12
CA SER A 195 49.78 -16.47 -5.18
C SER A 195 49.47 -17.01 -3.79
N ASN A 196 50.50 -17.41 -3.05
CA ASN A 196 50.38 -17.95 -1.70
C ASN A 196 49.82 -16.92 -0.71
N ASP A 197 50.22 -15.65 -0.78
CA ASP A 197 49.67 -14.58 0.07
C ASP A 197 48.15 -14.35 -0.15
N ILE A 198 47.67 -14.43 -1.39
CA ILE A 198 46.23 -14.32 -1.69
C ILE A 198 45.47 -15.53 -1.14
N TRP A 199 46.03 -16.74 -1.29
CA TRP A 199 45.41 -17.96 -0.74
C TRP A 199 45.40 -17.97 0.78
N GLN A 200 46.46 -17.46 1.43
CA GLN A 200 46.53 -17.28 2.88
C GLN A 200 45.45 -16.30 3.36
N GLN A 201 45.35 -15.12 2.74
CA GLN A 201 44.31 -14.12 3.06
C GLN A 201 42.89 -14.65 2.84
N LEU A 202 42.70 -15.50 1.82
CA LEU A 202 41.41 -16.14 1.56
C LEU A 202 41.11 -17.21 2.61
N ALA A 203 42.10 -18.03 2.99
CA ALA A 203 41.95 -19.06 4.01
C ALA A 203 41.61 -18.45 5.38
N ASP A 204 42.30 -17.38 5.77
CA ASP A 204 42.02 -16.63 7.01
C ASP A 204 40.60 -16.03 6.97
N SER A 205 40.21 -15.46 5.83
CA SER A 205 38.85 -14.93 5.63
C SER A 205 37.77 -16.03 5.67
N ILE A 206 38.07 -17.24 5.20
CA ILE A 206 37.16 -18.39 5.23
C ILE A 206 37.05 -18.94 6.66
N ALA A 207 38.16 -19.01 7.41
CA ALA A 207 38.16 -19.43 8.80
C ALA A 207 37.33 -18.47 9.68
N ASP A 208 37.48 -17.17 9.47
CA ASP A 208 36.64 -16.14 10.09
C ASP A 208 35.16 -16.33 9.71
N LEU A 209 34.88 -16.58 8.42
CA LEU A 209 33.51 -16.82 7.95
C LEU A 209 32.90 -18.09 8.57
N GLN A 210 33.69 -19.14 8.77
CA GLN A 210 33.21 -20.40 9.36
C GLN A 210 32.86 -20.23 10.84
N LYS A 211 33.61 -19.39 11.56
CA LYS A 211 33.27 -18.98 12.93
C LYS A 211 31.98 -18.16 12.98
N ASP A 212 31.81 -17.25 12.03
CA ASP A 212 30.57 -16.48 11.86
C ASP A 212 29.38 -17.37 11.45
N LEU A 213 29.61 -18.47 10.72
CA LEU A 213 28.55 -19.39 10.31
C LEU A 213 27.89 -20.10 11.49
N TRP A 214 28.67 -20.46 12.52
CA TRP A 214 28.12 -21.04 13.76
C TRP A 214 27.29 -20.02 14.54
N SER A 215 27.64 -18.73 14.45
CA SER A 215 26.85 -17.66 15.05
C SER A 215 25.48 -17.46 14.37
N LEU A 216 25.31 -17.93 13.13
CA LEU A 216 24.02 -17.86 12.43
C LEU A 216 22.96 -18.80 13.01
N ILE A 217 23.34 -19.94 13.56
CA ILE A 217 22.40 -20.92 14.10
C ILE A 217 21.51 -20.29 15.19
N PRO A 218 22.05 -19.70 16.28
CA PRO A 218 21.22 -19.09 17.32
C PRO A 218 20.41 -17.91 16.77
N ILE A 219 20.93 -17.14 15.81
CA ILE A 219 20.20 -16.05 15.16
C ILE A 219 18.96 -16.60 14.44
N PHE A 220 19.12 -17.64 13.64
CA PHE A 220 18.01 -18.28 12.94
C PHE A 220 17.02 -18.90 13.92
N THR A 221 17.48 -19.53 15.00
CA THR A 221 16.62 -20.07 16.04
C THR A 221 15.80 -18.96 16.73
N ILE A 222 16.42 -17.86 17.14
CA ILE A 222 15.74 -16.73 17.79
C ILE A 222 14.71 -16.11 16.83
N ASN A 223 15.08 -15.90 15.56
CA ASN A 223 14.15 -15.35 14.57
C ASN A 223 13.01 -16.31 14.25
N PHE A 224 13.27 -17.62 14.18
CA PHE A 224 12.23 -18.63 13.99
C PHE A 224 11.24 -18.63 15.16
N LEU A 225 11.73 -18.58 16.40
CA LEU A 225 10.88 -18.45 17.59
C LEU A 225 10.08 -17.14 17.58
N ALA A 226 10.70 -16.03 17.17
CA ALA A 226 10.01 -14.75 17.04
C ALA A 226 8.91 -14.80 15.97
N ILE A 227 9.14 -15.44 14.81
CA ILE A 227 8.13 -15.65 13.77
C ILE A 227 6.99 -16.52 14.32
N PHE A 228 7.32 -17.65 14.93
CA PHE A 228 6.33 -18.56 15.51
C PHE A 228 5.46 -17.86 16.56
N TRP A 229 6.09 -17.08 17.44
CA TRP A 229 5.38 -16.26 18.42
C TRP A 229 4.50 -15.20 17.75
N THR A 230 5.01 -14.50 16.73
CA THR A 230 4.25 -13.49 15.97
C THR A 230 3.00 -14.10 15.32
N VAL A 231 3.12 -15.27 14.70
CA VAL A 231 1.99 -15.97 14.06
C VAL A 231 0.94 -16.36 15.10
N ASN A 232 1.36 -16.96 16.22
CA ASN A 232 0.45 -17.34 17.31
C ASN A 232 -0.22 -16.14 17.96
N ARG A 233 0.51 -15.04 18.12
CA ARG A 233 -0.03 -13.77 18.59
C ARG A 233 -1.11 -13.27 17.64
N ILE A 234 -0.83 -13.14 16.35
CA ILE A 234 -1.82 -12.71 15.35
C ILE A 234 -3.07 -13.59 15.44
N ARG A 235 -2.90 -14.93 15.44
CA ARG A 235 -4.01 -15.87 15.58
C ARG A 235 -4.87 -15.57 16.81
N ARG A 236 -4.29 -15.51 18.01
CA ARG A 236 -5.03 -15.25 19.26
C ARG A 236 -5.79 -13.92 19.26
N PHE A 237 -5.20 -12.87 18.69
CA PHE A 237 -5.84 -11.55 18.60
C PHE A 237 -6.95 -11.49 17.54
N THR A 238 -6.89 -12.35 16.52
CA THR A 238 -7.84 -12.38 15.39
C THR A 238 -8.96 -13.41 15.60
N THR A 239 -8.80 -14.35 16.53
CA THR A 239 -9.86 -15.26 16.97
C THR A 239 -10.16 -15.10 18.47
N PRO A 240 -10.65 -13.92 18.91
CA PRO A 240 -10.86 -13.65 20.32
C PRO A 240 -11.94 -14.53 20.96
N LEU A 241 -12.96 -14.94 20.19
CA LEU A 241 -13.98 -15.88 20.66
C LEU A 241 -13.42 -17.30 20.93
N GLU A 242 -12.38 -17.73 20.20
CA GLU A 242 -11.69 -19.00 20.47
C GLU A 242 -10.71 -18.87 21.64
N ASN A 243 -10.20 -17.67 21.87
CA ASN A 243 -9.15 -17.37 22.84
C ASN A 243 -9.67 -16.46 23.97
N GLN A 244 -10.87 -16.76 24.50
CA GLN A 244 -11.51 -15.98 25.57
C GLN A 244 -10.60 -15.82 26.78
N LYS A 245 -10.01 -16.93 27.28
CA LYS A 245 -9.06 -16.89 28.41
C LYS A 245 -7.89 -15.91 28.19
N PHE A 246 -7.42 -15.79 26.96
CA PHE A 246 -6.37 -14.83 26.61
C PHE A 246 -6.89 -13.40 26.57
N THR A 247 -8.08 -13.19 26.03
CA THR A 247 -8.63 -11.86 25.77
C THR A 247 -9.30 -11.22 26.98
N GLU A 248 -9.85 -12.02 27.89
CA GLU A 248 -10.46 -11.57 29.14
C GLU A 248 -9.47 -11.52 30.29
N GLY A 249 -8.31 -12.17 30.16
CA GLY A 249 -7.29 -12.19 31.20
C GLY A 249 -6.24 -11.08 31.09
N GLU A 250 -5.48 -10.93 32.18
CA GLU A 250 -4.27 -10.08 32.22
C GLU A 250 -3.19 -10.52 31.22
N LEU A 251 -3.29 -11.75 30.70
CA LEU A 251 -2.40 -12.29 29.68
C LEU A 251 -2.29 -11.40 28.45
N ARG A 252 -3.39 -10.75 28.01
CA ARG A 252 -3.35 -9.86 26.85
C ARG A 252 -2.47 -8.63 27.09
N LYS A 253 -2.64 -7.99 28.26
CA LYS A 253 -1.86 -6.80 28.63
C LYS A 253 -0.39 -7.16 28.83
N GLN A 254 -0.12 -8.27 29.53
CA GLN A 254 1.23 -8.80 29.73
C GLN A 254 1.91 -9.12 28.39
N GLU A 255 1.23 -9.80 27.47
CA GLU A 255 1.80 -10.12 26.16
C GLU A 255 2.00 -8.86 25.30
N GLN A 256 1.14 -7.85 25.44
CA GLN A 256 1.34 -6.58 24.76
C GLN A 256 2.54 -5.81 25.32
N GLY A 257 2.71 -5.77 26.64
CA GLY A 257 3.91 -5.23 27.29
C GLY A 257 5.18 -5.98 26.85
N LEU A 258 5.13 -7.32 26.83
CA LEU A 258 6.25 -8.15 26.38
C LEU A 258 6.65 -7.83 24.93
N CYS A 259 5.69 -7.60 24.02
CA CYS A 259 6.01 -7.23 22.65
C CYS A 259 6.67 -5.85 22.52
N PHE A 260 6.26 -4.88 23.34
CA PHE A 260 6.88 -3.55 23.34
C PHE A 260 8.34 -3.58 23.80
N VAL A 261 8.72 -4.57 24.61
CA VAL A 261 10.12 -4.79 25.03
C VAL A 261 10.87 -5.69 24.03
N ALA A 262 10.25 -6.79 23.60
CA ALA A 262 10.88 -7.79 22.76
C ALA A 262 11.12 -7.30 21.33
N ALA A 263 10.23 -6.50 20.74
CA ALA A 263 10.42 -6.00 19.37
C ALA A 263 11.66 -5.09 19.23
N PRO A 264 11.86 -4.06 20.08
CA PRO A 264 13.09 -3.28 20.07
C PRO A 264 14.35 -4.10 20.36
N ALA A 265 14.27 -5.05 21.31
CA ALA A 265 15.39 -5.94 21.63
C ALA A 265 15.78 -6.81 20.41
N LEU A 266 14.80 -7.42 19.74
CA LEU A 266 15.01 -8.20 18.52
C LEU A 266 15.55 -7.34 17.37
N PHE A 267 15.05 -6.11 17.21
CA PHE A 267 15.55 -5.16 16.22
C PHE A 267 17.04 -4.87 16.43
N LEU A 268 17.44 -4.49 17.65
CA LEU A 268 18.84 -4.18 17.98
C LEU A 268 19.73 -5.40 17.84
N LEU A 269 19.29 -6.55 18.36
CA LEU A 269 20.03 -7.80 18.26
C LEU A 269 20.27 -8.21 16.80
N ASN A 270 19.20 -8.20 15.98
CA ASN A 270 19.31 -8.53 14.56
C ASN A 270 20.16 -7.51 13.80
N LEU A 271 20.06 -6.21 14.11
CA LEU A 271 20.84 -5.16 13.46
C LEU A 271 22.34 -5.36 13.69
N ILE A 272 22.75 -5.62 14.94
CA ILE A 272 24.15 -5.85 15.31
C ILE A 272 24.67 -7.13 14.66
N LEU A 273 23.97 -8.24 14.84
CA LEU A 273 24.43 -9.55 14.41
C LEU A 273 24.46 -9.67 12.89
N TRP A 274 23.37 -9.32 12.20
CA TRP A 274 23.37 -9.37 10.74
C TRP A 274 24.25 -8.29 10.11
N GLY A 275 24.38 -7.11 10.74
CA GLY A 275 25.28 -6.07 10.28
C GLY A 275 26.74 -6.54 10.24
N SER A 276 27.18 -7.24 11.29
CA SER A 276 28.51 -7.86 11.34
C SER A 276 28.68 -8.91 10.24
N ILE A 277 27.71 -9.81 10.08
CA ILE A 277 27.79 -10.91 9.11
C ILE A 277 27.79 -10.39 7.67
N LEU A 278 26.92 -9.43 7.34
CA LEU A 278 26.91 -8.79 6.02
C LEU A 278 28.23 -8.05 5.73
N HIS A 279 28.84 -7.45 6.75
CA HIS A 279 30.17 -6.84 6.64
C HIS A 279 31.25 -7.88 6.34
N SER A 280 31.31 -8.98 7.10
CA SER A 280 32.22 -10.11 6.88
C SER A 280 32.06 -10.71 5.48
N ILE A 281 30.83 -11.03 5.06
CA ILE A 281 30.53 -11.58 3.73
C ILE A 281 30.95 -10.62 2.62
N ASN A 282 30.67 -9.32 2.76
CA ASN A 282 31.07 -8.32 1.77
C ASN A 282 32.61 -8.20 1.68
N LYS A 283 33.31 -8.27 2.81
CA LYS A 283 34.79 -8.31 2.84
C LYS A 283 35.32 -9.55 2.10
N CYS A 284 34.80 -10.75 2.41
CA CYS A 284 35.17 -11.99 1.73
C CYS A 284 34.86 -11.95 0.22
N LEU A 285 33.70 -11.44 -0.18
CA LEU A 285 33.34 -11.29 -1.59
C LEU A 285 34.25 -10.33 -2.34
N ARG A 286 34.69 -9.23 -1.71
CA ARG A 286 35.64 -8.28 -2.32
C ARG A 286 37.01 -8.91 -2.58
N ILE A 287 37.49 -9.73 -1.63
CA ILE A 287 38.74 -10.48 -1.75
C ILE A 287 38.59 -11.54 -2.85
N TYR A 288 37.54 -12.36 -2.80
CA TYR A 288 37.28 -13.44 -3.75
C TYR A 288 37.10 -12.95 -5.20
N LEU A 289 36.45 -11.80 -5.40
CA LEU A 289 36.27 -11.20 -6.73
C LEU A 289 37.51 -10.46 -7.24
N GLY A 290 38.59 -10.38 -6.46
CA GLY A 290 39.82 -9.68 -6.81
C GLY A 290 39.60 -8.17 -7.00
N LEU A 291 38.62 -7.59 -6.30
CA LEU A 291 38.29 -6.16 -6.40
C LEU A 291 39.22 -5.29 -5.56
N SER A 292 40.02 -5.90 -4.66
CA SER A 292 40.83 -5.17 -3.68
C SER A 292 42.09 -4.53 -4.27
N THR A 293 42.86 -5.20 -5.15
CA THR A 293 44.26 -4.74 -5.36
C THR A 293 44.97 -5.07 -6.69
N SER A 294 44.31 -5.46 -7.79
CA SER A 294 45.08 -5.88 -8.99
C SER A 294 44.75 -5.16 -10.30
N ARG A 295 45.69 -4.31 -10.71
CA ARG A 295 45.80 -3.59 -12.00
C ARG A 295 46.33 -4.51 -13.12
N ARG A 296 45.93 -5.79 -13.17
CA ARG A 296 46.32 -6.71 -14.26
C ARG A 296 45.45 -6.49 -15.49
N VAL A 297 46.10 -6.45 -16.65
CA VAL A 297 45.46 -6.40 -17.97
C VAL A 297 44.74 -7.74 -18.20
N PRO A 298 43.40 -7.75 -18.38
CA PRO A 298 42.65 -8.98 -18.55
C PRO A 298 42.87 -9.61 -19.93
N THR A 299 43.09 -10.93 -19.97
CA THR A 299 43.08 -11.72 -21.21
C THR A 299 41.64 -11.96 -21.68
N LEU A 300 41.41 -12.03 -22.99
CA LEU A 300 40.07 -12.02 -23.61
C LEU A 300 39.12 -13.12 -23.07
N TYR A 301 39.66 -14.29 -22.74
CA TYR A 301 38.90 -15.44 -22.21
C TYR A 301 38.47 -15.25 -20.74
N SER A 302 39.23 -14.51 -19.93
CA SER A 302 38.94 -14.27 -18.50
C SER A 302 37.78 -13.31 -18.24
N ILE A 303 37.34 -12.56 -19.27
CA ILE A 303 36.32 -11.50 -19.14
C ILE A 303 34.92 -12.10 -18.95
N SER A 304 34.61 -13.22 -19.60
CA SER A 304 33.31 -13.90 -19.50
C SER A 304 33.06 -14.43 -18.08
N TRP A 305 34.01 -15.19 -17.55
CA TRP A 305 33.93 -15.79 -16.21
C TRP A 305 33.89 -14.75 -15.09
N ARG A 306 34.64 -13.65 -15.22
CA ARG A 306 34.62 -12.56 -14.26
C ARG A 306 33.25 -11.89 -14.18
N ARG A 307 32.56 -11.71 -15.31
CA ARG A 307 31.20 -11.15 -15.35
C ARG A 307 30.20 -12.06 -14.64
N ILE A 308 30.26 -13.37 -14.87
CA ILE A 308 29.36 -14.35 -14.22
C ILE A 308 29.55 -14.33 -12.70
N ARG A 309 30.79 -14.35 -12.19
CA ARG A 309 31.06 -14.29 -10.75
C ARG A 309 30.59 -13.00 -10.10
N ILE A 310 30.78 -11.85 -10.77
CA ILE A 310 30.28 -10.56 -10.28
C ILE A 310 28.74 -10.55 -10.23
N ILE A 311 28.07 -11.11 -11.24
CA ILE A 311 26.61 -11.20 -11.26
C ILE A 311 26.13 -12.11 -10.13
N ALA A 312 26.70 -13.30 -9.97
CA ALA A 312 26.33 -14.24 -8.91
C ALA A 312 26.52 -13.63 -7.51
N ALA A 313 27.67 -12.99 -7.25
CA ALA A 313 27.93 -12.33 -5.98
C ALA A 313 26.94 -11.20 -5.68
N ARG A 314 26.56 -10.41 -6.70
CA ARG A 314 25.53 -9.37 -6.55
C ARG A 314 24.17 -9.97 -6.22
N VAL A 315 23.80 -11.07 -6.86
CA VAL A 315 22.53 -11.78 -6.58
C VAL A 315 22.52 -12.29 -5.14
N VAL A 316 23.58 -12.98 -4.70
CA VAL A 316 23.70 -13.48 -3.32
C VAL A 316 23.62 -12.34 -2.32
N LEU A 317 24.38 -11.27 -2.52
CA LEU A 317 24.36 -10.11 -1.63
C LEU A 317 22.97 -9.47 -1.57
N THR A 318 22.27 -9.39 -2.71
CA THR A 318 20.90 -8.85 -2.77
C THR A 318 19.92 -9.72 -1.98
N ILE A 319 20.00 -11.05 -2.11
CA ILE A 319 19.16 -11.99 -1.35
C ILE A 319 19.41 -11.84 0.14
N LEU A 320 20.69 -11.78 0.57
CA LEU A 320 21.05 -11.58 1.98
C LEU A 320 20.54 -10.24 2.53
N TRP A 321 20.57 -9.18 1.73
CA TRP A 321 19.97 -7.89 2.10
C TRP A 321 18.44 -7.95 2.24
N ILE A 322 17.74 -8.69 1.37
CA ILE A 322 16.29 -8.89 1.50
C ILE A 322 15.98 -9.64 2.79
N ILE A 323 16.71 -10.72 3.09
CA ILE A 323 16.56 -11.48 4.34
C ILE A 323 16.81 -10.58 5.55
N PHE A 324 17.88 -9.78 5.52
CA PHE A 324 18.18 -8.79 6.55
C PHE A 324 17.02 -7.81 6.77
N ILE A 325 16.47 -7.23 5.68
CA ILE A 325 15.36 -6.29 5.78
C ILE A 325 14.14 -6.96 6.42
N ILE A 326 13.82 -8.19 6.03
CA ILE A 326 12.69 -8.94 6.59
C ILE A 326 12.89 -9.22 8.08
N LEU A 327 14.06 -9.74 8.47
CA LEU A 327 14.31 -10.16 9.85
C LEU A 327 14.47 -8.97 10.80
N VAL A 328 15.14 -7.90 10.36
CA VAL A 328 15.40 -6.72 11.19
C VAL A 328 14.18 -5.83 11.26
N PHE A 329 13.55 -5.50 10.13
CA PHE A 329 12.49 -4.48 10.10
C PHE A 329 11.09 -5.10 10.09
N CYS A 330 10.83 -6.08 9.23
CA CYS A 330 9.47 -6.58 9.07
C CYS A 330 8.97 -7.35 10.30
N ILE A 331 9.78 -8.24 10.89
CA ILE A 331 9.34 -9.04 12.05
C ILE A 331 8.96 -8.15 13.25
N PRO A 332 9.79 -7.21 13.74
CA PRO A 332 9.41 -6.36 14.88
C PRO A 332 8.18 -5.50 14.59
N VAL A 333 8.06 -4.96 13.36
CA VAL A 333 6.89 -4.18 12.93
C VAL A 333 5.63 -5.05 12.94
N VAL A 334 5.69 -6.28 12.43
CA VAL A 334 4.55 -7.21 12.43
C VAL A 334 4.21 -7.68 13.86
N LEU A 335 5.19 -7.83 14.76
CA LEU A 335 4.93 -8.18 16.16
C LEU A 335 4.06 -7.12 16.86
N ILE A 336 4.34 -5.83 16.60
CA ILE A 336 3.64 -4.70 17.21
C ILE A 336 2.31 -4.41 16.49
N PHE A 337 2.35 -4.25 15.17
CA PHE A 337 1.21 -3.75 14.37
C PHE A 337 0.43 -4.84 13.64
N GLY A 338 1.00 -6.04 13.50
CA GLY A 338 0.40 -7.15 12.76
C GLY A 338 -0.99 -7.55 13.27
N PRO A 339 -1.24 -7.68 14.59
CA PRO A 339 -2.58 -7.97 15.10
C PRO A 339 -3.63 -6.94 14.67
N GLY A 340 -3.29 -5.65 14.71
CA GLY A 340 -4.19 -4.56 14.29
C GLY A 340 -4.49 -4.58 12.79
N LEU A 341 -3.45 -4.78 11.96
CA LEU A 341 -3.61 -4.86 10.51
C LEU A 341 -4.40 -6.10 10.08
N HIS A 342 -4.11 -7.26 10.68
CA HIS A 342 -4.83 -8.49 10.38
C HIS A 342 -6.28 -8.42 10.83
N TRP A 343 -6.53 -7.83 12.00
CA TRP A 343 -7.88 -7.52 12.48
C TRP A 343 -8.65 -6.69 11.46
N MET A 344 -8.08 -5.56 11.02
CA MET A 344 -8.71 -4.69 10.01
C MET A 344 -9.00 -5.42 8.70
N ARG A 345 -8.11 -6.34 8.27
CA ARG A 345 -8.31 -7.15 7.08
C ARG A 345 -9.40 -8.21 7.25
N GLN A 346 -9.47 -8.85 8.43
CA GLN A 346 -10.44 -9.90 8.76
C GLN A 346 -11.85 -9.33 8.91
N THR A 347 -12.00 -8.17 9.57
CA THR A 347 -13.27 -7.45 9.65
C THR A 347 -13.57 -6.69 8.34
N GLY A 348 -12.53 -6.49 7.51
CA GLY A 348 -12.59 -5.86 6.20
C GLY A 348 -13.49 -6.62 5.23
N GLY A 349 -14.66 -6.05 4.92
CA GLY A 349 -15.58 -6.62 3.94
C GLY A 349 -16.35 -7.85 4.44
N THR A 350 -16.47 -8.03 5.75
CA THR A 350 -17.38 -9.03 6.35
C THR A 350 -18.84 -8.86 5.94
N CYS A 351 -19.18 -7.67 5.43
CA CYS A 351 -20.48 -7.31 4.92
C CYS A 351 -20.60 -7.39 3.39
N ASP A 352 -19.57 -7.88 2.67
CA ASP A 352 -19.56 -7.91 1.20
C ASP A 352 -20.63 -8.85 0.61
N SER A 353 -21.18 -9.76 1.42
CA SER A 353 -22.27 -10.69 1.06
C SER A 353 -23.64 -10.31 1.64
N PHE A 354 -23.80 -9.07 2.11
CA PHE A 354 -25.04 -8.57 2.73
C PHE A 354 -25.55 -7.36 1.95
N ASP A 355 -26.85 -7.33 1.72
CA ASP A 355 -27.48 -6.28 0.90
C ASP A 355 -27.61 -4.94 1.63
N THR A 356 -27.55 -4.95 2.97
CA THR A 356 -27.65 -3.75 3.80
C THR A 356 -26.58 -3.66 4.85
N ARG A 357 -26.25 -2.41 5.19
CA ARG A 357 -25.37 -2.02 6.26
C ARG A 357 -26.00 -0.90 7.07
N ILE A 358 -26.15 -1.13 8.36
CA ILE A 358 -26.70 -0.24 9.37
C ILE A 358 -25.54 0.15 10.28
N LYS A 359 -25.43 1.42 10.65
CA LYS A 359 -24.48 1.85 11.67
C LYS A 359 -25.23 2.14 12.95
N LEU A 360 -24.84 1.43 14.00
CA LEU A 360 -25.10 1.82 15.39
C LEU A 360 -23.94 2.77 15.76
N SER A 361 -24.08 4.03 15.36
CA SER A 361 -23.05 5.07 15.44
C SER A 361 -22.75 5.53 16.87
N ASP A 362 -21.84 6.50 16.95
CA ASP A 362 -21.22 7.08 18.14
C ASP A 362 -22.20 7.30 19.31
N PRO A 363 -21.80 6.97 20.56
CA PRO A 363 -22.58 7.24 21.77
C PRO A 363 -23.17 8.67 21.85
N SER A 364 -22.55 9.70 21.30
CA SER A 364 -23.09 11.07 21.42
C SER A 364 -24.41 11.34 20.68
N VAL A 365 -24.84 10.47 19.75
CA VAL A 365 -26.01 10.73 18.90
C VAL A 365 -27.00 9.56 18.98
N ASP A 366 -28.21 9.83 19.48
CA ASP A 366 -29.29 8.84 19.70
C ASP A 366 -30.00 8.47 18.40
N TYR A 367 -29.27 7.97 17.41
CA TYR A 367 -29.84 7.58 16.12
C TYR A 367 -29.27 6.28 15.59
N PHE A 368 -30.15 5.47 14.98
CA PHE A 368 -29.74 4.45 14.02
C PHE A 368 -29.47 5.16 12.70
N GLY A 369 -28.27 4.98 12.14
CA GLY A 369 -27.97 5.48 10.81
C GLY A 369 -27.98 4.34 9.82
N LEU A 370 -29.03 4.19 9.00
CA LEU A 370 -28.93 3.52 7.71
C LEU A 370 -28.15 4.45 6.76
N HIS A 371 -26.83 4.49 6.92
CA HIS A 371 -25.98 5.31 6.07
C HIS A 371 -25.78 4.60 4.72
N ASN A 372 -26.46 5.09 3.68
CA ASN A 372 -26.12 4.76 2.30
C ASN A 372 -24.73 5.36 2.00
N ARG A 373 -23.67 4.57 2.16
CA ARG A 373 -22.30 5.06 2.00
C ARG A 373 -21.91 5.10 0.52
N THR A 374 -22.57 5.98 -0.24
CA THR A 374 -22.14 6.44 -1.57
C THR A 374 -21.38 7.77 -1.50
N THR A 375 -21.05 8.28 -0.31
CA THR A 375 -20.22 9.49 -0.18
C THR A 375 -18.77 9.20 -0.56
N LYS A 376 -18.42 9.60 -1.78
CA LYS A 376 -17.10 10.14 -2.11
C LYS A 376 -16.79 11.26 -1.11
N GLU A 377 -16.20 10.95 0.04
CA GLU A 377 -15.27 11.84 0.78
C GLU A 377 -15.03 11.33 2.20
N ALA A 378 -13.82 10.79 2.38
CA ALA A 378 -12.92 11.32 3.40
C ALA A 378 -11.50 11.06 2.88
N ARG A 379 -11.08 11.86 1.88
CA ARG A 379 -9.67 12.25 1.78
C ARG A 379 -9.38 13.09 3.02
N ILE A 380 -9.15 12.44 4.14
CA ILE A 380 -8.41 13.08 5.21
C ILE A 380 -6.97 13.08 4.71
N HIS A 381 -6.45 14.27 4.42
CA HIS A 381 -5.02 14.52 4.32
C HIS A 381 -4.38 14.24 5.68
N ILE A 382 -4.26 12.96 6.06
CA ILE A 382 -3.20 12.53 6.97
C ILE A 382 -2.04 12.20 6.05
N ASN A 383 -1.26 13.25 5.73
CA ASN A 383 0.11 13.06 5.31
C ASN A 383 0.79 12.35 6.48
N HIS A 384 0.97 11.03 6.35
CA HIS A 384 2.14 10.24 6.75
C HIS A 384 1.71 8.77 6.96
N LEU A 385 2.22 7.92 6.05
CA LEU A 385 2.60 6.51 6.28
C LEU A 385 1.59 5.34 6.26
N TYR A 386 0.36 5.48 5.76
CA TYR A 386 -0.44 4.30 5.39
C TYR A 386 -1.16 4.45 4.05
N THR A 387 -0.57 3.89 3.00
CA THR A 387 -1.21 3.73 1.69
C THR A 387 -2.33 2.70 1.80
N GLN A 388 -3.59 3.16 1.88
CA GLN A 388 -4.74 2.32 1.57
C GLN A 388 -4.79 2.11 0.06
N THR A 389 -4.66 0.86 -0.38
CA THR A 389 -4.99 0.44 -1.74
C THR A 389 -6.49 0.64 -1.98
N PRO A 390 -6.91 1.44 -2.99
CA PRO A 390 -8.31 1.56 -3.37
C PRO A 390 -8.79 0.21 -3.91
N GLY A 391 -9.78 -0.40 -3.25
CA GLY A 391 -10.43 -1.59 -3.79
C GLY A 391 -11.17 -1.23 -5.09
N LEU A 392 -10.73 -1.80 -6.21
CA LEU A 392 -11.49 -1.85 -7.46
C LEU A 392 -12.66 -2.82 -7.25
N TYR A 393 -13.84 -2.32 -6.91
CA TYR A 393 -15.06 -3.13 -6.96
C TYR A 393 -16.13 -2.38 -7.76
N PRO A 394 -16.78 -3.04 -8.74
CA PRO A 394 -17.90 -2.46 -9.46
C PRO A 394 -19.12 -2.51 -8.53
N TYR A 395 -19.44 -1.39 -7.89
CA TYR A 395 -20.69 -1.22 -7.15
C TYR A 395 -21.85 -0.97 -8.13
N PRO A 396 -23.09 -1.34 -7.78
CA PRO A 396 -24.29 -0.86 -8.48
C PRO A 396 -24.28 0.67 -8.49
N SER A 397 -24.76 1.28 -9.57
CA SER A 397 -24.67 2.73 -9.71
C SER A 397 -25.64 3.39 -8.72
N TRP A 398 -25.33 4.61 -8.28
CA TRP A 398 -26.20 5.41 -7.40
C TRP A 398 -27.64 5.53 -7.93
N LYS A 399 -27.85 5.41 -9.25
CA LYS A 399 -29.18 5.41 -9.89
C LYS A 399 -30.02 4.16 -9.59
N ASP A 400 -29.37 3.04 -9.27
CA ASP A 400 -30.08 1.80 -8.89
C ASP A 400 -30.68 1.92 -7.47
N TYR A 401 -30.30 2.96 -6.72
CA TYR A 401 -30.76 3.25 -5.36
C TYR A 401 -31.78 4.40 -5.29
N GLU A 402 -31.99 5.16 -6.37
CA GLU A 402 -32.94 6.28 -6.42
C GLU A 402 -34.42 5.85 -6.33
N SER A 403 -34.72 4.55 -6.42
CA SER A 403 -36.09 4.04 -6.27
C SER A 403 -36.59 3.99 -4.82
N TYR A 404 -35.73 4.21 -3.82
CA TYR A 404 -36.13 4.33 -2.41
C TYR A 404 -36.05 5.78 -1.92
N LYS A 405 -37.21 6.42 -1.85
CA LYS A 405 -37.42 7.79 -1.32
C LYS A 405 -37.46 7.86 0.21
N SER A 406 -37.18 6.78 0.95
CA SER A 406 -37.29 6.76 2.42
C SER A 406 -35.95 7.12 3.07
N GLY A 407 -36.01 8.12 3.95
CA GLY A 407 -34.89 8.75 4.64
C GLY A 407 -34.11 7.85 5.59
N ILE A 408 -33.21 8.46 6.34
CA ILE A 408 -32.50 7.82 7.46
C ILE A 408 -33.58 7.38 8.46
N ASP A 409 -33.71 6.08 8.74
CA ASP A 409 -34.60 5.59 9.80
C ASP A 409 -34.06 6.08 11.17
N LEU A 410 -34.64 7.17 11.67
CA LEU A 410 -34.28 7.76 12.96
C LEU A 410 -35.03 7.01 14.05
N PHE A 411 -34.30 6.39 14.98
CA PHE A 411 -34.91 5.88 16.22
C PHE A 411 -34.26 6.47 17.46
N ASN A 412 -35.10 6.82 18.43
CA ASN A 412 -34.71 7.25 19.77
C ASN A 412 -34.86 6.07 20.76
N ILE A 413 -33.91 5.91 21.70
CA ILE A 413 -33.91 4.85 22.71
C ILE A 413 -34.04 5.45 24.10
N THR A 414 -35.19 5.25 24.74
CA THR A 414 -35.53 5.80 26.05
C THR A 414 -35.85 4.71 27.06
N ARG A 415 -35.39 4.84 28.30
CA ARG A 415 -35.84 3.96 29.40
C ARG A 415 -37.16 4.49 29.96
N ILE A 416 -38.14 3.61 30.14
CA ILE A 416 -39.45 3.93 30.69
C ILE A 416 -39.66 3.14 31.98
N ASN A 417 -40.07 3.85 33.02
CA ASN A 417 -40.50 3.27 34.28
C ASN A 417 -42.00 3.54 34.44
N ASN A 418 -42.83 2.50 34.27
CA ASN A 418 -44.27 2.54 34.51
C ASN A 418 -44.57 2.44 36.02
N THR A 419 -43.98 3.32 36.81
CA THR A 419 -44.36 3.46 38.23
C THR A 419 -45.59 4.35 38.31
N ALA A 420 -46.77 3.78 38.02
CA ALA A 420 -47.96 4.25 38.73
C ALA A 420 -47.69 4.05 40.24
N PRO A 421 -48.12 4.96 41.14
CA PRO A 421 -47.87 4.83 42.56
C PRO A 421 -48.45 3.51 43.07
N ARG A 422 -47.58 2.52 43.32
CA ARG A 422 -47.98 1.20 43.81
C ARG A 422 -48.05 1.22 45.33
N SER A 423 -49.11 0.62 45.89
CA SER A 423 -49.13 0.27 47.30
C SER A 423 -48.06 -0.80 47.57
N HIS A 424 -47.41 -0.71 48.72
CA HIS A 424 -46.21 -1.47 49.11
C HIS A 424 -46.37 -3.01 49.24
N THR A 425 -47.47 -3.60 48.79
CA THR A 425 -47.92 -4.92 49.29
C THR A 425 -47.82 -6.10 48.34
N LEU A 426 -47.26 -6.00 47.12
CA LEU A 426 -46.93 -7.19 46.31
C LEU A 426 -45.64 -7.02 45.49
N SER A 427 -44.65 -7.86 45.83
CA SER A 427 -43.24 -7.78 45.42
C SER A 427 -42.87 -8.61 44.19
N THR A 428 -43.77 -8.72 43.20
CA THR A 428 -43.41 -9.29 41.89
C THR A 428 -43.62 -8.23 40.82
N SER A 429 -42.52 -7.75 40.22
CA SER A 429 -42.60 -6.85 39.06
C SER A 429 -43.36 -7.58 37.94
N LYS A 430 -44.30 -6.87 37.31
CA LYS A 430 -44.98 -7.35 36.12
C LYS A 430 -44.10 -7.05 34.90
N PRO A 431 -44.21 -7.84 33.82
CA PRO A 431 -43.57 -7.51 32.55
C PRO A 431 -43.95 -6.11 32.08
N PHE A 432 -42.96 -5.38 31.58
CA PHE A 432 -43.03 -3.99 31.13
C PHE A 432 -43.35 -2.96 32.22
N ASP A 433 -43.00 -3.25 33.47
CA ASP A 433 -42.92 -2.24 34.54
C ASP A 433 -41.71 -1.32 34.34
N GLN A 434 -40.57 -1.90 33.95
CA GLN A 434 -39.37 -1.18 33.53
C GLN A 434 -38.92 -1.76 32.21
N PHE A 435 -38.82 -0.94 31.18
CA PHE A 435 -38.43 -1.40 29.85
C PHE A 435 -37.73 -0.29 29.08
N TRP A 436 -37.03 -0.70 28.03
CA TRP A 436 -36.44 0.19 27.05
C TRP A 436 -37.37 0.32 25.87
N ARG A 437 -37.65 1.55 25.43
CA ARG A 437 -38.44 1.84 24.26
C ARG A 437 -37.57 2.41 23.16
N ILE A 438 -37.66 1.80 21.98
CA ILE A 438 -37.13 2.31 20.72
C ILE A 438 -38.32 2.91 19.96
N MET A 439 -38.25 4.20 19.58
CA MET A 439 -39.30 4.89 18.82
C MET A 439 -38.70 5.44 17.54
N GLY A 440 -39.33 5.19 16.40
CA GLY A 440 -38.86 5.73 15.12
C GLY A 440 -39.80 5.44 13.98
N ILE A 441 -39.30 5.62 12.76
CA ILE A 441 -40.02 5.29 11.54
C ILE A 441 -39.24 4.20 10.83
N TYR A 442 -39.92 3.13 10.46
CA TYR A 442 -39.37 2.03 9.69
C TYR A 442 -40.09 1.94 8.34
N GLY A 443 -39.39 2.31 7.27
CA GLY A 443 -40.04 2.56 5.97
C GLY A 443 -40.98 3.76 6.09
N ASP A 444 -42.28 3.53 5.97
CA ASP A 444 -43.33 4.55 6.15
C ASP A 444 -44.16 4.35 7.43
N LYS A 445 -43.77 3.40 8.29
CA LYS A 445 -44.53 3.00 9.47
C LYS A 445 -43.90 3.54 10.75
N PRO A 446 -44.63 4.32 11.57
CA PRO A 446 -44.14 4.71 12.88
C PRO A 446 -44.17 3.51 13.83
N LEU A 447 -43.02 3.18 14.42
CA LEU A 447 -42.80 1.96 15.17
C LEU A 447 -42.32 2.25 16.59
N HIS A 448 -42.93 1.60 17.57
CA HIS A 448 -42.46 1.52 18.95
C HIS A 448 -42.06 0.07 19.27
N MET A 449 -40.84 -0.14 19.73
CA MET A 449 -40.39 -1.44 20.23
C MET A 449 -40.02 -1.32 21.69
N ASP A 450 -40.69 -2.10 22.53
CA ASP A 450 -40.40 -2.18 23.96
C ASP A 450 -39.61 -3.46 24.24
N PHE A 451 -38.52 -3.35 24.99
CA PHE A 451 -37.67 -4.45 25.45
C PHE A 451 -37.59 -4.42 26.98
N ASP A 452 -38.14 -5.44 27.62
CA ASP A 452 -37.99 -5.68 29.05
C ASP A 452 -36.85 -6.69 29.27
N LEU A 453 -35.68 -6.17 29.64
CA LEU A 453 -34.49 -6.99 29.85
C LEU A 453 -34.62 -7.91 31.06
N LEU A 454 -35.40 -7.53 32.08
CA LEU A 454 -35.57 -8.31 33.31
C LEU A 454 -36.42 -9.55 33.05
N HIS A 455 -37.54 -9.37 32.36
CA HIS A 455 -38.48 -10.45 32.05
C HIS A 455 -38.21 -11.12 30.70
N ARG A 456 -37.17 -10.68 29.98
CA ARG A 456 -36.77 -11.18 28.66
C ARG A 456 -37.92 -11.20 27.65
N SER A 457 -38.66 -10.10 27.62
CA SER A 457 -39.84 -9.96 26.76
C SER A 457 -39.74 -8.73 25.88
N TRP A 458 -40.29 -8.84 24.68
CA TRP A 458 -40.35 -7.75 23.72
C TRP A 458 -41.77 -7.59 23.19
N ARG A 459 -42.11 -6.37 22.79
CA ARG A 459 -43.32 -6.09 22.02
C ARG A 459 -43.08 -4.96 21.03
N MET A 460 -43.81 -5.04 19.92
CA MET A 460 -43.76 -4.10 18.82
C MET A 460 -45.16 -3.51 18.66
N LYS A 461 -45.22 -2.19 18.61
CA LYS A 461 -46.45 -1.43 18.40
C LYS A 461 -46.27 -0.53 17.17
N GLU A 462 -47.31 -0.40 16.39
CA GLU A 462 -47.40 0.51 15.25
C GLU A 462 -48.37 1.62 15.60
N GLY A 463 -48.04 2.86 15.26
CA GLY A 463 -48.87 4.03 15.57
C GLY A 463 -49.32 4.79 14.33
N ILE A 464 -49.77 6.02 14.55
CA ILE A 464 -50.04 7.02 13.52
C ILE A 464 -49.24 8.26 13.87
N ILE A 465 -48.59 8.86 12.88
CA ILE A 465 -47.93 10.16 13.06
C ILE A 465 -49.00 11.23 13.11
N VAL A 466 -49.15 11.89 14.26
CA VAL A 466 -50.02 13.04 14.43
C VAL A 466 -49.17 14.29 14.24
N ILE A 467 -49.48 15.04 13.18
CA ILE A 467 -48.83 16.30 12.87
C ILE A 467 -49.65 17.39 13.52
N ASP A 468 -49.17 17.91 14.64
CA ASP A 468 -49.69 19.15 15.21
C ASP A 468 -49.03 20.33 14.48
N SER A 469 -49.82 21.23 13.90
CA SER A 469 -49.29 22.41 13.21
C SER A 469 -48.74 23.46 14.17
N GLU A 470 -49.14 23.41 15.45
CA GLU A 470 -48.72 24.37 16.48
C GLU A 470 -47.49 23.88 17.25
N ASP A 471 -47.23 22.57 17.29
CA ASP A 471 -46.00 22.02 17.83
C ASP A 471 -44.88 22.02 16.76
N PRO A 472 -43.81 22.82 16.91
CA PRO A 472 -42.69 22.84 15.98
C PRO A 472 -41.99 21.48 15.85
N SER A 473 -42.18 20.56 16.82
CA SER A 473 -41.63 19.20 16.79
C SER A 473 -42.36 18.26 15.83
N SER A 474 -43.58 18.59 15.40
CA SER A 474 -44.35 17.86 14.37
C SER A 474 -44.18 18.40 12.95
N SER A 475 -43.52 19.55 12.76
CA SER A 475 -43.26 20.16 11.45
C SER A 475 -42.42 19.30 10.48
N PHE A 476 -41.93 18.14 10.93
CA PHE A 476 -41.12 17.21 10.15
C PHE A 476 -41.88 16.42 9.09
N TYR A 477 -43.21 16.35 9.09
CA TYR A 477 -43.94 15.31 8.33
C TYR A 477 -45.01 15.74 7.31
N LYS A 478 -45.14 17.03 6.97
CA LYS A 478 -45.99 17.44 5.83
C LYS A 478 -45.29 18.48 4.94
N GLY A 479 -44.68 18.01 3.83
CA GLY A 479 -44.08 18.89 2.82
C GLY A 479 -42.92 19.78 3.31
N GLY A 480 -42.25 19.40 4.40
CA GLY A 480 -41.39 20.28 5.19
C GLY A 480 -40.04 20.63 4.58
N VAL A 481 -39.79 21.93 4.50
CA VAL A 481 -38.60 22.71 4.07
C VAL A 481 -37.23 22.20 4.57
N LEU A 482 -37.16 21.23 5.50
CA LEU A 482 -35.88 20.66 5.94
C LEU A 482 -35.33 19.56 5.01
N PHE A 483 -36.19 18.85 4.26
CA PHE A 483 -35.70 17.97 3.18
C PHE A 483 -35.02 18.79 2.07
N ASP A 484 -35.47 20.03 1.87
CA ASP A 484 -34.85 20.99 0.96
C ASP A 484 -33.62 21.70 1.56
N ARG A 485 -33.44 21.69 2.89
CA ARG A 485 -32.25 22.23 3.58
C ARG A 485 -31.16 21.18 3.79
N LEU A 486 -31.49 19.90 3.93
CA LEU A 486 -30.53 18.80 3.80
C LEU A 486 -30.30 18.54 2.31
N LYS A 487 -29.80 19.56 1.59
CA LYS A 487 -29.38 19.37 0.20
C LYS A 487 -28.35 18.24 0.16
N PRO A 488 -28.39 17.35 -0.85
CA PRO A 488 -27.36 16.33 -1.02
C PRO A 488 -25.97 16.99 -1.08
N GLY A 489 -25.21 16.89 0.01
CA GLY A 489 -23.87 17.49 0.13
C GLY A 489 -23.59 18.30 1.40
N GLU A 490 -24.59 18.72 2.18
CA GLU A 490 -24.33 19.35 3.48
C GLU A 490 -24.09 18.29 4.57
N ILE A 491 -22.93 18.40 5.24
CA ILE A 491 -22.49 17.47 6.29
C ILE A 491 -23.39 17.67 7.53
N TYR A 492 -23.99 16.59 8.02
CA TYR A 492 -24.73 16.57 9.27
C TYR A 492 -23.83 17.00 10.44
N ASP A 493 -24.06 18.21 10.97
CA ASP A 493 -23.40 18.74 12.17
C ASP A 493 -24.29 18.48 13.39
N SER A 494 -23.96 17.43 14.15
CA SER A 494 -24.74 17.00 15.32
C SER A 494 -24.92 18.11 16.36
N ASN A 495 -23.99 19.07 16.46
CA ASN A 495 -24.09 20.16 17.42
C ASN A 495 -25.10 21.23 16.98
N LYS A 496 -25.28 21.42 15.67
CA LYS A 496 -26.25 22.37 15.11
C LYS A 496 -27.65 21.79 14.97
N THR A 497 -27.81 20.47 14.88
CA THR A 497 -29.13 19.84 14.71
C THR A 497 -29.65 19.14 15.96
N ALA A 498 -28.92 19.14 17.08
CA ALA A 498 -29.37 18.52 18.33
C ALA A 498 -30.67 19.11 18.89
N HIS A 499 -30.96 20.39 18.64
CA HIS A 499 -32.24 21.00 19.05
C HIS A 499 -33.41 20.65 18.12
N LEU A 500 -33.14 19.95 17.01
CA LEU A 500 -34.13 19.52 16.02
C LEU A 500 -34.49 18.02 16.17
N VAL A 501 -34.14 17.39 17.30
CA VAL A 501 -34.51 15.98 17.55
C VAL A 501 -36.03 15.91 17.73
N THR A 502 -36.72 15.28 16.78
CA THR A 502 -38.16 15.03 16.84
C THR A 502 -38.51 14.29 18.12
N ASN A 503 -39.43 14.83 18.92
CA ASN A 503 -39.95 14.10 20.07
C ASN A 503 -40.96 13.04 19.59
N PHE A 504 -40.44 11.89 19.16
CA PHE A 504 -41.27 10.77 18.68
C PHE A 504 -42.31 10.30 19.70
N GLY A 505 -42.09 10.54 21.00
CA GLY A 505 -43.05 10.22 22.04
C GLY A 505 -44.35 11.04 21.96
N ILE A 506 -44.30 12.26 21.40
CA ILE A 506 -45.47 13.12 21.17
C ILE A 506 -46.07 12.84 19.79
N ALA A 507 -45.21 12.70 18.77
CA ALA A 507 -45.63 12.60 17.38
C ALA A 507 -46.30 11.26 17.04
N ILE A 508 -45.94 10.15 17.70
CA ILE A 508 -46.51 8.83 17.42
C ILE A 508 -47.63 8.53 18.41
N GLN A 509 -48.87 8.52 17.94
CA GLN A 509 -50.07 8.27 18.73
C GLN A 509 -50.80 7.00 18.25
N ASN A 510 -51.90 6.63 18.92
CA ASN A 510 -52.76 5.49 18.54
C ASN A 510 -52.00 4.17 18.38
N LEU A 511 -51.10 3.87 19.32
CA LEU A 511 -50.26 2.69 19.30
C LEU A 511 -51.09 1.40 19.42
N HIS A 512 -51.05 0.56 18.39
CA HIS A 512 -51.61 -0.78 18.39
C HIS A 512 -50.49 -1.83 18.48
N GLU A 513 -50.64 -2.84 19.33
CA GLU A 513 -49.68 -3.95 19.43
C GLU A 513 -49.75 -4.83 18.17
N VAL A 514 -48.66 -4.90 17.42
CA VAL A 514 -48.58 -5.70 16.20
C VAL A 514 -47.99 -7.07 16.50
N ARG A 515 -46.95 -7.12 17.35
CA ARG A 515 -46.26 -8.37 17.72
C ARG A 515 -45.73 -8.30 19.13
N LYS A 516 -45.54 -9.48 19.73
CA LYS A 516 -44.83 -9.66 20.99
C LYS A 516 -44.18 -11.02 21.04
N GLY A 517 -43.23 -11.17 21.95
CA GLY A 517 -42.58 -12.44 22.19
C GLY A 517 -41.62 -12.38 23.36
N THR A 518 -40.83 -13.43 23.48
CA THR A 518 -39.82 -13.61 24.52
C THR A 518 -38.49 -13.98 23.90
N TRP A 519 -37.43 -14.03 24.72
CA TRP A 519 -36.19 -14.69 24.34
C TRP A 519 -35.66 -15.54 25.48
N THR A 520 -34.87 -16.55 25.12
CA THR A 520 -34.33 -17.51 26.09
C THR A 520 -33.35 -16.86 27.05
N ALA A 521 -33.25 -17.48 28.23
CA ALA A 521 -32.21 -17.17 29.18
C ALA A 521 -30.83 -17.48 28.60
N THR A 522 -29.85 -16.61 28.89
CA THR A 522 -28.45 -17.02 28.83
C THR A 522 -27.89 -17.16 30.23
N ASP A 523 -27.04 -18.15 30.41
CA ASP A 523 -26.30 -18.43 31.64
C ASP A 523 -24.87 -18.88 31.29
N ALA A 524 -24.14 -19.44 32.26
CA ALA A 524 -22.76 -19.89 32.04
C ALA A 524 -22.67 -21.16 31.17
N GLU A 525 -23.74 -21.96 31.10
CA GLU A 525 -23.80 -23.23 30.36
C GLU A 525 -24.47 -23.04 28.99
N ASN A 526 -25.47 -22.17 28.91
CA ASN A 526 -26.16 -21.80 27.69
C ASN A 526 -25.92 -20.33 27.33
N LEU A 527 -25.01 -20.09 26.39
CA LEU A 527 -24.74 -18.75 25.86
C LEU A 527 -25.65 -18.41 24.66
N GLU A 528 -26.57 -19.28 24.26
CA GLU A 528 -27.43 -19.08 23.09
C GLU A 528 -28.71 -18.32 23.47
N LEU A 529 -29.03 -17.30 22.67
CA LEU A 529 -30.30 -16.61 22.72
C LEU A 529 -31.16 -17.04 21.55
N GLU A 530 -32.39 -17.46 21.82
CA GLU A 530 -33.39 -17.81 20.82
C GLU A 530 -34.61 -16.90 20.96
N PHE A 531 -35.19 -16.51 19.83
CA PHE A 531 -36.49 -15.86 19.71
C PHE A 531 -37.48 -16.86 19.12
N PRO A 532 -38.22 -17.62 19.95
CA PRO A 532 -39.09 -18.70 19.47
C PRO A 532 -40.14 -18.21 18.46
N GLU A 533 -40.68 -17.01 18.68
CA GLU A 533 -41.74 -16.43 17.85
C GLU A 533 -41.23 -15.94 16.48
N LEU A 534 -39.91 -15.80 16.32
CA LEU A 534 -39.27 -15.31 15.10
C LEU A 534 -38.46 -16.38 14.36
N ASP A 535 -38.26 -17.56 14.97
CA ASP A 535 -37.35 -18.61 14.47
C ASP A 535 -35.94 -18.02 14.24
N LEU A 536 -35.41 -17.30 15.23
CA LEU A 536 -34.08 -16.66 15.18
C LEU A 536 -33.21 -17.08 16.36
N HIS A 537 -31.93 -17.32 16.08
CA HIS A 537 -30.93 -17.78 17.03
C HIS A 537 -29.69 -16.87 16.98
N ILE A 538 -29.21 -16.47 18.15
CA ILE A 538 -27.99 -15.69 18.35
C ILE A 538 -27.05 -16.49 19.26
N PRO A 539 -26.00 -17.12 18.71
CA PRO A 539 -25.02 -17.82 19.53
C PRO A 539 -24.17 -16.82 20.30
N LEU A 540 -23.67 -17.25 21.46
CA LEU A 540 -22.74 -16.48 22.29
C LEU A 540 -23.29 -15.14 22.81
N TRP A 541 -24.62 -14.98 22.86
CA TRP A 541 -25.27 -13.78 23.37
C TRP A 541 -24.84 -13.42 24.80
N GLY A 542 -24.66 -14.41 25.67
CA GLY A 542 -24.19 -14.17 27.03
C GLY A 542 -22.84 -13.44 27.12
N LEU A 543 -21.99 -13.55 26.09
CA LEU A 543 -20.74 -12.77 25.97
C LEU A 543 -21.02 -11.33 25.50
N PHE A 544 -21.95 -11.15 24.56
CA PHE A 544 -22.30 -9.86 23.97
C PHE A 544 -23.03 -8.94 24.97
N GLU A 545 -23.80 -9.54 25.88
CA GLU A 545 -24.49 -8.84 26.97
C GLU A 545 -23.54 -8.39 28.09
N LYS A 546 -22.40 -9.05 28.25
CA LYS A 546 -21.41 -8.72 29.28
C LYS A 546 -20.32 -7.77 28.77
N HIS A 547 -19.86 -7.97 27.53
CA HIS A 547 -18.72 -7.26 26.96
C HIS A 547 -19.02 -6.71 25.57
N CYS A 548 -19.03 -5.38 25.45
CA CYS A 548 -19.33 -4.74 24.18
C CYS A 548 -18.30 -4.99 23.08
N VAL A 549 -17.10 -5.43 23.44
CA VAL A 549 -16.03 -5.77 22.48
C VAL A 549 -16.35 -7.01 21.64
N TYR A 550 -17.15 -7.95 22.18
CA TYR A 550 -17.58 -9.12 21.43
C TYR A 550 -18.77 -8.86 20.52
N GLN A 551 -19.46 -7.72 20.69
CA GLN A 551 -20.62 -7.37 19.88
C GLN A 551 -20.30 -7.23 18.39
N SER A 552 -19.02 -7.08 18.01
CA SER A 552 -18.58 -7.07 16.61
C SER A 552 -18.54 -8.45 15.94
N PHE A 553 -18.78 -9.52 16.70
CA PHE A 553 -18.83 -10.89 16.19
C PHE A 553 -20.22 -11.51 16.28
N MET A 554 -21.22 -10.73 16.70
CA MET A 554 -22.58 -11.22 16.74
C MET A 554 -23.02 -11.63 15.34
N ARG A 555 -23.62 -12.82 15.27
CA ARG A 555 -24.27 -13.40 14.10
C ARG A 555 -25.68 -13.81 14.50
N VAL A 556 -26.62 -13.73 13.57
CA VAL A 556 -28.01 -14.11 13.75
C VAL A 556 -28.34 -15.13 12.68
N PHE A 557 -28.86 -16.27 13.10
CA PHE A 557 -29.22 -17.39 12.24
C PHE A 557 -30.72 -17.66 12.33
N ARG A 558 -31.33 -18.15 11.25
CA ARG A 558 -32.73 -18.60 11.31
C ARG A 558 -32.82 -20.04 11.80
N ARG A 559 -32.08 -20.95 11.17
CA ARG A 559 -32.04 -22.37 11.56
C ARG A 559 -30.61 -22.86 11.59
N PRO A 560 -29.90 -22.71 12.72
CA PRO A 560 -28.51 -23.11 12.79
C PRO A 560 -28.36 -24.62 12.57
N THR A 561 -27.63 -25.01 11.52
CA THR A 561 -27.28 -26.42 11.29
C THR A 561 -26.26 -26.91 12.33
N LYS A 562 -26.09 -28.23 12.49
CA LYS A 562 -25.04 -28.81 13.34
C LYS A 562 -23.63 -28.31 12.95
N GLU A 563 -23.41 -28.00 11.68
CA GLU A 563 -22.14 -27.48 11.18
C GLU A 563 -21.94 -26.01 11.58
N ASN A 564 -23.00 -25.20 11.51
CA ASN A 564 -22.98 -23.84 12.03
C ASN A 564 -22.62 -23.84 13.53
N ARG A 565 -23.17 -24.78 14.32
CA ARG A 565 -22.89 -24.87 15.76
C ARG A 565 -21.42 -25.11 16.09
N LYS A 566 -20.71 -25.90 15.27
CA LYS A 566 -19.27 -26.16 15.44
C LYS A 566 -18.39 -24.92 15.25
N THR A 567 -18.90 -23.89 14.57
CA THR A 567 -18.12 -22.71 14.18
C THR A 567 -18.55 -21.44 14.91
N TRP A 568 -19.37 -21.53 15.97
CA TRP A 568 -19.81 -20.36 16.73
C TRP A 568 -18.67 -19.55 17.34
N ASN A 569 -17.63 -20.24 17.81
CA ASN A 569 -16.45 -19.59 18.37
C ASN A 569 -15.48 -19.09 17.29
N THR A 570 -15.64 -19.52 16.04
CA THR A 570 -14.77 -19.14 14.93
C THR A 570 -15.42 -18.04 14.10
N TRP A 571 -14.72 -16.91 13.97
CA TRP A 571 -15.15 -15.82 13.09
C TRP A 571 -14.57 -15.98 11.68
N SER A 572 -15.45 -16.00 10.68
CA SER A 572 -15.09 -16.02 9.26
C SER A 572 -15.69 -14.82 8.53
N LYS A 573 -14.95 -14.33 7.53
CA LYS A 573 -15.45 -13.32 6.58
C LYS A 573 -16.60 -13.91 5.74
N GLU A 574 -16.56 -15.20 5.47
CA GLU A 574 -17.61 -15.89 4.70
C GLU A 574 -18.92 -15.97 5.50
N SER A 575 -20.04 -15.87 4.79
CA SER A 575 -21.36 -15.93 5.39
C SER A 575 -22.02 -17.27 5.10
N SER A 576 -22.61 -17.89 6.13
CA SER A 576 -23.41 -19.10 5.97
C SER A 576 -24.72 -18.79 5.22
N GLY A 577 -25.31 -19.78 4.55
CA GLY A 577 -26.64 -19.64 3.96
C GLY A 577 -27.71 -19.24 4.99
N GLU A 578 -27.64 -19.80 6.19
CA GLU A 578 -28.60 -19.59 7.29
C GLU A 578 -28.41 -18.29 8.08
N GLU A 579 -27.34 -17.56 7.77
CA GLU A 579 -26.99 -16.32 8.45
C GLU A 579 -27.71 -15.14 7.82
N VAL A 580 -28.55 -14.48 8.61
CA VAL A 580 -29.46 -13.42 8.15
C VAL A 580 -29.00 -12.02 8.57
N MET A 581 -28.23 -11.94 9.65
CA MET A 581 -27.64 -10.70 10.15
C MET A 581 -26.31 -11.00 10.82
N ARG A 582 -25.36 -10.07 10.71
CA ARG A 582 -24.10 -10.10 11.45
C ARG A 582 -23.64 -8.70 11.78
N THR A 583 -22.64 -8.62 12.62
CA THR A 583 -22.02 -7.37 13.03
C THR A 583 -20.57 -7.30 12.59
N ALA A 584 -20.03 -6.09 12.56
CA ALA A 584 -18.63 -5.83 12.27
C ALA A 584 -18.21 -4.51 12.92
N SER A 585 -16.97 -4.43 13.38
CA SER A 585 -16.37 -3.16 13.80
C SER A 585 -15.14 -2.86 12.96
N PHE A 586 -15.19 -1.75 12.22
CA PHE A 586 -14.07 -1.27 11.42
C PHE A 586 -13.18 -0.37 12.29
N GLY A 587 -12.41 -0.99 13.18
CA GLY A 587 -11.45 -0.31 14.05
C GLY A 587 -11.13 -1.14 15.29
N TYR A 588 -9.92 -0.98 15.82
CA TYR A 588 -9.55 -1.55 17.12
C TYR A 588 -10.36 -0.83 18.21
N GLY A 589 -11.18 -1.55 18.98
CA GLY A 589 -11.86 -1.00 20.18
C GLY A 589 -13.23 -0.32 19.97
N GLY A 590 -13.86 -0.43 18.80
CA GLY A 590 -15.27 -0.01 18.63
C GLY A 590 -15.54 1.50 18.71
N GLY A 591 -14.50 2.34 18.71
CA GLY A 591 -14.63 3.80 18.84
C GLY A 591 -15.33 4.50 17.67
N LYS A 592 -15.56 3.81 16.56
CA LYS A 592 -16.30 4.34 15.38
C LYS A 592 -17.74 3.83 15.27
N GLY A 593 -18.25 3.19 16.33
CA GLY A 593 -19.56 2.53 16.35
C GLY A 593 -19.52 1.06 15.94
N LEU A 594 -20.69 0.44 15.97
CA LEU A 594 -20.91 -0.96 15.58
C LEU A 594 -21.65 -0.98 14.24
N GLU A 595 -21.05 -1.57 13.21
CA GLU A 595 -21.75 -1.78 11.94
C GLU A 595 -22.51 -3.11 12.01
N VAL A 596 -23.74 -3.11 11.52
CA VAL A 596 -24.61 -4.28 11.43
C VAL A 596 -24.97 -4.49 9.98
N CYS A 597 -24.88 -5.73 9.52
CA CYS A 597 -25.08 -6.08 8.13
C CYS A 597 -26.18 -7.13 8.05
N VAL A 598 -27.15 -6.89 7.17
CA VAL A 598 -28.39 -7.66 7.10
C VAL A 598 -28.69 -8.02 5.65
N ARG A 599 -29.25 -9.22 5.43
CA ARG A 599 -29.70 -9.65 4.09
C ARG A 599 -31.07 -9.04 3.81
N ARG A 600 -31.24 -8.37 2.66
CA ARG A 600 -32.51 -7.76 2.20
C ARG A 600 -33.37 -8.71 1.39
N LYS A 601 -32.81 -9.78 0.87
CA LYS A 601 -33.58 -10.83 0.21
C LYS A 601 -32.84 -12.12 0.45
N TYR A 602 -33.53 -13.10 1.01
CA TYR A 602 -32.95 -14.43 1.11
C TYR A 602 -33.88 -15.41 0.44
N THR A 603 -33.27 -16.19 -0.45
CA THR A 603 -33.89 -17.31 -1.12
C THR A 603 -33.46 -18.57 -0.40
N TRP A 604 -34.41 -19.32 0.13
CA TRP A 604 -34.13 -20.62 0.75
C TRP A 604 -35.02 -21.67 0.10
N THR A 605 -34.57 -22.92 0.08
CA THR A 605 -35.32 -24.01 -0.53
C THR A 605 -36.02 -24.81 0.56
N SER A 606 -37.35 -24.72 0.62
CA SER A 606 -38.20 -25.56 1.46
C SER A 606 -38.81 -26.64 0.60
N HIS A 607 -38.55 -27.93 0.88
CA HIS A 607 -39.23 -29.02 0.16
C HIS A 607 -39.14 -28.91 -1.37
N GLY A 608 -37.98 -28.46 -1.90
CA GLY A 608 -37.77 -28.24 -3.33
C GLY A 608 -38.29 -26.90 -3.88
N VAL A 609 -39.04 -26.13 -3.09
CA VAL A 609 -39.56 -24.81 -3.48
C VAL A 609 -38.61 -23.71 -2.99
N LYS A 610 -38.12 -22.87 -3.91
CA LYS A 610 -37.39 -21.65 -3.56
C LYS A 610 -38.36 -20.62 -3.00
N VAL A 611 -38.41 -20.50 -1.68
CA VAL A 611 -39.13 -19.43 -0.98
C VAL A 611 -38.21 -18.22 -0.90
N THR A 612 -38.73 -17.08 -1.32
CA THR A 612 -38.01 -15.81 -1.28
C THR A 612 -38.71 -14.89 -0.32
N GLU A 613 -38.07 -14.58 0.80
CA GLU A 613 -38.64 -13.67 1.79
C GLU A 613 -38.01 -12.28 1.65
N PRO A 614 -38.79 -11.19 1.82
CA PRO A 614 -38.24 -9.86 1.96
C PRO A 614 -37.36 -9.85 3.22
N GLY A 615 -36.08 -9.57 3.03
CA GLY A 615 -35.10 -9.35 4.08
C GLY A 615 -35.18 -7.93 4.64
N LEU A 616 -34.32 -7.63 5.63
CA LEU A 616 -34.64 -6.68 6.72
C LEU A 616 -36.15 -6.74 7.03
N GLY A 617 -36.71 -7.94 7.21
CA GLY A 617 -38.11 -8.06 7.59
C GLY A 617 -38.32 -7.46 8.97
N GLU A 618 -39.57 -7.19 9.34
CA GLU A 618 -39.97 -6.80 10.70
C GLU A 618 -39.39 -7.74 11.78
N ASN A 619 -39.00 -8.97 11.43
CA ASN A 619 -38.37 -9.92 12.35
C ASN A 619 -36.93 -9.53 12.74
N LEU A 620 -36.14 -8.98 11.80
CA LEU A 620 -34.71 -8.67 12.04
C LEU A 620 -34.51 -7.35 12.78
N ILE A 621 -35.55 -6.54 12.90
CA ILE A 621 -35.53 -5.32 13.72
C ILE A 621 -35.52 -5.64 15.22
N VAL A 622 -36.04 -6.81 15.63
CA VAL A 622 -36.04 -7.27 17.02
C VAL A 622 -34.63 -7.56 17.54
N PRO A 623 -33.81 -8.43 16.92
CA PRO A 623 -32.43 -8.66 17.38
C PRO A 623 -31.54 -7.42 17.24
N LEU A 624 -31.77 -6.60 16.21
CA LEU A 624 -31.10 -5.31 16.05
C LEU A 624 -31.45 -4.36 17.21
N GLY A 625 -32.74 -4.24 17.54
CA GLY A 625 -33.24 -3.42 18.64
C GLY A 625 -32.72 -3.89 19.99
N LEU A 626 -32.71 -5.21 20.24
CA LEU A 626 -32.17 -5.79 21.47
C LEU A 626 -30.68 -5.45 21.63
N MET A 627 -29.87 -5.61 20.58
CA MET A 627 -28.45 -5.23 20.60
C MET A 627 -28.26 -3.73 20.90
N ALA A 628 -29.09 -2.87 20.30
CA ALA A 628 -29.03 -1.43 20.55
C ALA A 628 -29.40 -1.07 21.99
N VAL A 629 -30.43 -1.71 22.55
CA VAL A 629 -30.85 -1.56 23.95
C VAL A 629 -29.77 -2.03 24.92
N VAL A 630 -29.20 -3.21 24.71
CA VAL A 630 -28.11 -3.73 25.55
C VAL A 630 -26.91 -2.79 25.52
N ARG A 631 -26.53 -2.31 24.33
CA ARG A 631 -25.43 -1.35 24.17
C ARG A 631 -25.75 -0.01 24.84
N ARG A 632 -27.00 0.45 24.80
CA ARG A 632 -27.45 1.66 25.52
C ARG A 632 -27.39 1.49 27.04
N GLY A 633 -27.85 0.34 27.55
CA GLY A 633 -27.80 -0.01 28.97
C GLY A 633 -26.36 -0.06 29.49
N MET A 634 -25.45 -0.74 28.79
CA MET A 634 -24.02 -0.76 29.12
C MET A 634 -23.40 0.63 29.23
N ARG A 635 -23.88 1.60 28.44
CA ARG A 635 -23.38 2.96 28.48
C ARG A 635 -23.94 3.75 29.65
N ILE A 636 -25.27 3.81 29.76
CA ILE A 636 -25.95 4.65 30.76
C ILE A 636 -25.74 4.10 32.17
N GLU A 637 -25.90 2.79 32.34
CA GLU A 637 -25.95 2.18 33.67
C GLU A 637 -24.57 1.74 34.16
N GLN A 638 -23.71 1.28 33.24
CA GLN A 638 -22.42 0.67 33.62
C GLN A 638 -21.22 1.55 33.30
N GLY A 639 -21.39 2.66 32.56
CA GLY A 639 -20.30 3.53 32.13
C GLY A 639 -19.28 2.88 31.18
N LYS A 640 -19.52 1.63 30.72
CA LYS A 640 -18.53 0.77 30.04
C LYS A 640 -18.14 1.21 28.63
N ILE A 641 -18.87 2.17 28.03
CA ILE A 641 -18.69 2.57 26.62
C ILE A 641 -18.16 4.02 26.49
N ARG A 642 -17.90 4.74 27.59
CA ARG A 642 -17.49 6.17 27.55
C ARG A 642 -16.25 6.43 26.67
N ASP A 643 -15.22 5.59 26.77
CA ASP A 643 -13.97 5.72 26.00
C ASP A 643 -13.84 4.64 24.91
N GLY A 644 -14.96 4.07 24.47
CA GLY A 644 -14.99 2.91 23.59
C GLY A 644 -15.09 1.57 24.33
N CYS A 645 -15.06 0.48 23.57
CA CYS A 645 -15.18 -0.87 24.12
C CYS A 645 -13.81 -1.37 24.57
N ARG A 646 -13.59 -1.37 25.89
CA ARG A 646 -12.42 -2.00 26.50
C ARG A 646 -12.62 -3.51 26.58
N TRP A 647 -11.52 -4.25 26.40
CA TRP A 647 -11.51 -5.67 26.74
C TRP A 647 -11.70 -5.80 28.25
N PRO A 648 -12.44 -6.82 28.72
CA PRO A 648 -12.60 -7.04 30.15
C PRO A 648 -11.23 -7.17 30.81
N GLU A 649 -11.07 -6.45 31.91
CA GLU A 649 -9.97 -6.62 32.86
C GLU A 649 -10.56 -7.48 33.99
N LEU A 650 -9.88 -8.58 34.34
CA LEU A 650 -10.33 -9.50 35.39
C LEU A 650 -10.39 -8.83 36.76
#